data_AF-A0A0A2VUW9-F1
#
_entry.id   AF-A0A0A2VUW9-F1
#
_cell.length_a   1.000
_cell.length_b   1.000
_cell.length_c   1.000
_cell.angle_alpha   90.00
_cell.angle_beta   90.00
_cell.angle_gamma   90.00
#
_symmetry.space_group_name_H-M   'P 1'
#
loop_
_entity.id
_entity.type
_entity.pdbx_description
1 polymer ?
#
loop_
_entity_poly.entity_id
_entity_poly.type
_entity_poly.pdbx_seq_one_letter_code
_entity_poly.pdbx_strand_id
1 'polypeptide(L)'
;MTAAAMISQVPGPVSKATSDKLNTIFDARAVHFVVDYDKSEGTYIVDVDGNKYLDVYSQIASIPVGYNNPALAAAAKSPEMISALINRPAIGNYPSAQWHDILQNGLLRAAPPGLDKIFTAQSGSEANELAYKAAFMLYRRKQRAVAGDAAWTPEEVSSCLDNAKPGSPALAILSFANSFHGRGFGSLSTTRSKAVHKLDIPAFDWPQAPFPQLRYPLAEHAAANDAEERRCLDRVEELITSWHCPVAGLIVEPVQSEGGDNHASPAFFQGLRALTRKHGVCLIADEVQTGFGATGRFWGHEHWQLDAPPDMVTFSKKAQTAGYFFGNPMLVPDKAYRQFNTWIGDPARVLLSKAVVEEILDNKLVEQCARVGGVLYSELEKLASKYPTQIQNLRGKGQGTFIAFDVQDPVGFVAAMKKRGVNIGTCGVLTVRLRPMLIFDETHSVTSVAAKKRGRRCEFTGDVGGVSGPSRRIKARRPPSSVSPTHATSSSQRGVDHGPSAQLKRLEYLERIVRSHAGPEMPLDLNTLRNLAEEADSRHSPSVTSHEDEVDKSITMQSLDGNVMHYSGEFSHWNFSMRIKDWLDQSVARHGQNETTKPSIVFDEYYRPDELRSPSGSLVPLSSLPPRSITDFLIHCFFQHAEANYSFVDRDWLCSQVDVVYENPMALSNRDIGTLSMIFTILAIGTQYAYLESIAEGKSTTSAGESKQFSEDAVGIQFYRKAAHLLPEVIAASSLESVQACLLMGIYTLPVDASGLAYIYLNLALKLAIQNGMHRKHAANDIDARIRETRNRVWWALYTIEQRVGIFHGRPISIASVDVDADLPSPLPGPSLSFRNPELLLTTIQLTQYLSKVAHTMSNLRTLPKSETSDCVKKLAQLQSELVKWWEGSGITALYNNEQPTSGAFRPRMHLRLEYCMVRMFIGRIFILPQDGPLDSGNRSTPSSDTVSRSPRSTLVHDCAEAALSVIDACRVISRSVGLARASYTEFSSCRAALLVITTQCLTQNTDRFRQALRDGVVMLKDMSSGSQSWHSEASLIEAFERAIASMNTRHPGASGTAGSKESDYAKFKKWEQMVQKHPSAPESTTSIVASEDMAPLAGQGWRPTEAAWREDHLLMPSCTPFFGVDGNFASFPESLDELPSFLDTNFQGSL
;
A
#
# COMPACT_ATOMS: atom_id res chain seq x y z
N MET A 1 20.86 -3.64 39.45
CA MET A 1 19.88 -4.05 38.42
C MET A 1 19.67 -5.56 38.50
N THR A 2 18.50 -6.07 38.12
CA THR A 2 18.24 -7.51 37.95
C THR A 2 18.69 -7.99 36.57
N ALA A 3 19.27 -9.19 36.51
CA ALA A 3 19.75 -9.84 35.29
C ALA A 3 18.58 -10.21 34.34
N ALA A 4 18.92 -10.81 33.19
CA ALA A 4 17.93 -11.39 32.29
C ALA A 4 17.04 -12.41 33.03
N ALA A 5 15.75 -12.44 32.69
CA ALA A 5 14.74 -13.20 33.41
C ALA A 5 13.68 -13.72 32.44
N MET A 6 13.61 -15.03 32.30
CA MET A 6 12.62 -15.72 31.48
C MET A 6 11.49 -16.23 32.38
N ILE A 7 10.25 -15.83 32.08
CA ILE A 7 9.05 -16.19 32.85
C ILE A 7 7.98 -16.88 31.99
N SER A 8 8.17 -16.92 30.66
CA SER A 8 7.36 -17.70 29.73
C SER A 8 8.21 -18.34 28.62
N GLN A 9 7.58 -19.11 27.74
CA GLN A 9 8.14 -19.50 26.44
C GLN A 9 8.39 -18.27 25.54
N VAL A 10 9.16 -18.46 24.45
CA VAL A 10 9.51 -17.41 23.48
C VAL A 10 9.12 -17.82 22.05
N PRO A 11 8.27 -17.06 21.33
CA PRO A 11 7.44 -15.96 21.84
C PRO A 11 6.39 -16.47 22.85
N GLY A 12 6.07 -15.66 23.85
CA GLY A 12 5.06 -16.01 24.84
C GLY A 12 3.62 -15.94 24.29
N PRO A 13 2.62 -16.45 25.04
CA PRO A 13 1.23 -16.47 24.60
C PRO A 13 0.64 -15.08 24.30
N VAL A 14 1.01 -14.04 25.06
CA VAL A 14 0.58 -12.66 24.83
C VAL A 14 1.26 -12.09 23.59
N SER A 15 2.58 -12.31 23.41
CA SER A 15 3.30 -11.94 22.19
C SER A 15 2.69 -12.59 20.96
N LYS A 16 2.39 -13.90 21.02
CA LYS A 16 1.79 -14.63 19.90
C LYS A 16 0.39 -14.09 19.57
N ALA A 17 -0.52 -14.03 20.54
CA ALA A 17 -1.87 -13.49 20.32
C ALA A 17 -1.86 -12.03 19.83
N THR A 18 -0.90 -11.21 20.29
CA THR A 18 -0.74 -9.83 19.80
C THR A 18 -0.16 -9.78 18.39
N SER A 19 0.77 -10.68 18.04
CA SER A 19 1.31 -10.81 16.69
C SER A 19 0.27 -11.32 15.68
N ASP A 20 -0.52 -12.33 16.06
CA ASP A 20 -1.63 -12.86 15.26
C ASP A 20 -2.70 -11.76 15.01
N LYS A 21 -2.99 -10.95 16.03
CA LYS A 21 -3.86 -9.76 15.91
C LYS A 21 -3.26 -8.70 15.00
N LEU A 22 -1.96 -8.40 15.13
CA LEU A 22 -1.25 -7.45 14.26
C LEU A 22 -1.26 -7.91 12.80
N ASN A 23 -1.15 -9.22 12.56
CA ASN A 23 -1.18 -9.85 11.25
C ASN A 23 -2.49 -9.62 10.46
N THR A 24 -3.54 -9.12 11.11
CA THR A 24 -4.79 -8.72 10.43
C THR A 24 -4.70 -7.39 9.68
N ILE A 25 -3.68 -6.56 9.96
CA ILE A 25 -3.52 -5.19 9.41
C ILE A 25 -2.09 -4.85 8.98
N PHE A 26 -1.09 -5.64 9.37
CA PHE A 26 0.33 -5.44 9.09
C PHE A 26 1.01 -6.81 8.99
N ASP A 27 1.91 -7.03 8.03
CA ASP A 27 2.58 -8.34 7.88
C ASP A 27 3.51 -8.64 9.07
N ALA A 28 3.01 -9.44 10.01
CA ALA A 28 3.67 -9.73 11.27
C ALA A 28 4.60 -10.96 11.17
N ARG A 29 4.79 -11.57 9.99
CA ARG A 29 5.60 -12.79 9.81
C ARG A 29 7.08 -12.62 10.19
N ALA A 30 7.57 -11.37 10.28
CA ALA A 30 8.92 -11.04 10.72
C ALA A 30 9.05 -10.76 12.24
N VAL A 31 7.96 -10.79 13.02
CA VAL A 31 7.97 -10.49 14.46
C VAL A 31 8.58 -11.65 15.24
N HIS A 32 9.62 -11.38 16.04
CA HIS A 32 10.22 -12.37 16.94
C HIS A 32 9.43 -12.55 18.25
N PHE A 33 8.98 -11.44 18.83
CA PHE A 33 8.13 -11.30 20.01
C PHE A 33 7.60 -9.86 20.04
N VAL A 34 6.58 -9.56 20.84
CA VAL A 34 6.02 -8.20 20.92
C VAL A 34 6.62 -7.48 22.13
N VAL A 35 7.12 -6.27 21.93
CA VAL A 35 7.98 -5.56 22.90
C VAL A 35 7.16 -4.68 23.84
N ASP A 36 7.47 -4.73 25.13
CA ASP A 36 7.06 -3.73 26.12
C ASP A 36 8.20 -2.71 26.30
N TYR A 37 8.11 -1.61 25.54
CA TYR A 37 9.12 -0.56 25.57
C TYR A 37 9.10 0.24 26.88
N ASP A 38 7.97 0.33 27.58
CA ASP A 38 7.87 1.06 28.85
C ASP A 38 8.61 0.32 30.00
N LYS A 39 8.71 -1.01 29.93
CA LYS A 39 9.51 -1.84 30.85
C LYS A 39 10.95 -2.08 30.41
N SER A 40 11.32 -1.70 29.19
CA SER A 40 12.70 -1.87 28.67
C SER A 40 13.63 -0.80 29.26
N GLU A 41 14.86 -1.16 29.63
CA GLU A 41 15.79 -0.26 30.36
C GLU A 41 17.24 -0.55 29.98
N GLY A 42 17.97 0.49 29.55
CA GLY A 42 19.39 0.38 29.22
C GLY A 42 19.66 -0.68 28.15
N THR A 43 20.52 -1.63 28.47
CA THR A 43 20.89 -2.78 27.62
C THR A 43 19.83 -3.89 27.55
N TYR A 44 18.69 -3.76 28.26
CA TYR A 44 17.69 -4.83 28.36
C TYR A 44 16.37 -4.48 27.67
N ILE A 45 15.91 -5.39 26.82
CA ILE A 45 14.58 -5.35 26.19
C ILE A 45 13.61 -6.27 26.97
N VAL A 46 12.36 -5.85 27.09
CA VAL A 46 11.28 -6.62 27.75
C VAL A 46 10.17 -6.92 26.74
N ASP A 47 9.61 -8.12 26.74
CA ASP A 47 8.43 -8.47 25.94
C ASP A 47 7.11 -8.30 26.72
N VAL A 48 5.98 -8.34 26.02
CA VAL A 48 4.64 -8.19 26.62
C VAL A 48 4.23 -9.36 27.51
N ASP A 49 4.96 -10.48 27.47
CA ASP A 49 4.82 -11.60 28.39
C ASP A 49 5.68 -11.41 29.66
N GLY A 50 6.50 -10.36 29.70
CA GLY A 50 7.34 -9.96 30.83
C GLY A 50 8.72 -10.61 30.86
N ASN A 51 9.15 -11.30 29.81
CA ASN A 51 10.52 -11.80 29.70
C ASN A 51 11.48 -10.63 29.49
N LYS A 52 12.60 -10.62 30.23
CA LYS A 52 13.65 -9.61 30.15
C LYS A 52 14.90 -10.21 29.51
N TYR A 53 15.27 -9.73 28.32
CA TYR A 53 16.43 -10.18 27.56
C TYR A 53 17.55 -9.14 27.61
N LEU A 54 18.80 -9.59 27.74
CA LEU A 54 19.98 -8.78 27.42
C LEU A 54 20.04 -8.58 25.90
N ASP A 55 19.96 -7.32 25.45
CA ASP A 55 19.86 -7.00 24.03
C ASP A 55 21.22 -6.72 23.38
N VAL A 56 21.73 -7.77 22.72
CA VAL A 56 22.96 -7.76 21.93
C VAL A 56 22.62 -7.69 20.43
N TYR A 57 21.41 -7.23 20.07
CA TYR A 57 21.00 -6.93 18.69
C TYR A 57 20.49 -5.50 18.49
N SER A 58 20.07 -4.81 19.56
CA SER A 58 19.77 -3.36 19.63
C SER A 58 18.89 -2.83 18.50
N GLN A 59 17.78 -3.52 18.21
CA GLN A 59 16.89 -3.24 17.07
C GLN A 59 17.63 -3.15 15.73
N ILE A 60 18.34 -4.22 15.35
CA ILE A 60 19.19 -4.29 14.15
C ILE A 60 20.28 -3.20 14.18
N ALA A 61 21.02 -3.12 15.29
CA ALA A 61 22.13 -2.19 15.51
C ALA A 61 21.75 -0.69 15.51
N SER A 62 20.51 -0.33 15.87
CA SER A 62 19.98 1.05 15.78
C SER A 62 19.75 1.79 17.10
N ILE A 63 19.68 1.11 18.25
CA ILE A 63 19.65 1.78 19.56
C ILE A 63 21.11 2.05 20.03
N PRO A 64 21.52 3.31 20.25
CA PRO A 64 22.92 3.61 20.56
C PRO A 64 23.24 3.59 22.06
N VAL A 65 22.39 4.18 22.91
CA VAL A 65 22.71 4.52 24.32
C VAL A 65 21.67 4.03 25.34
N GLY A 66 20.93 2.96 25.02
CA GLY A 66 19.98 2.32 25.92
C GLY A 66 18.51 2.60 25.63
N TYR A 67 17.65 1.64 25.97
CA TYR A 67 16.21 1.85 26.10
C TYR A 67 15.92 2.80 27.28
N ASN A 68 14.95 3.71 27.09
CA ASN A 68 14.52 4.70 28.08
C ASN A 68 15.65 5.53 28.73
N ASN A 69 16.70 5.81 27.95
CA ASN A 69 17.83 6.66 28.36
C ASN A 69 17.36 8.03 28.91
N PRO A 70 17.76 8.46 30.12
CA PRO A 70 17.31 9.70 30.74
C PRO A 70 17.67 10.99 29.98
N ALA A 71 18.85 11.06 29.34
CA ALA A 71 19.27 12.22 28.57
C ALA A 71 18.42 12.38 27.29
N LEU A 72 18.19 11.27 26.58
CA LEU A 72 17.26 11.25 25.44
C LEU A 72 15.82 11.58 25.87
N ALA A 73 15.39 11.10 27.04
CA ALA A 73 14.08 11.41 27.61
C ALA A 73 13.94 12.87 28.11
N ALA A 74 15.05 13.59 28.33
CA ALA A 74 15.07 15.01 28.60
C ALA A 74 15.03 15.82 27.29
N ALA A 75 15.84 15.46 26.30
CA ALA A 75 15.79 16.04 24.95
C ALA A 75 14.41 15.88 24.30
N ALA A 76 13.77 14.71 24.47
CA ALA A 76 12.41 14.43 24.00
C ALA A 76 11.32 15.33 24.62
N LYS A 77 11.63 16.09 25.69
CA LYS A 77 10.70 16.99 26.41
C LYS A 77 11.08 18.46 26.27
N SER A 78 12.09 18.80 25.46
CA SER A 78 12.55 20.19 25.32
C SER A 78 11.57 21.05 24.50
N PRO A 79 11.55 22.38 24.68
CA PRO A 79 10.73 23.28 23.87
C PRO A 79 11.05 23.18 22.37
N GLU A 80 12.31 22.96 22.02
CA GLU A 80 12.79 22.78 20.65
C GLU A 80 12.22 21.49 20.04
N MET A 81 12.18 20.39 20.81
CA MET A 81 11.57 19.13 20.39
C MET A 81 10.07 19.28 20.17
N ILE A 82 9.36 19.94 21.08
CA ILE A 82 7.92 20.21 20.95
C ILE A 82 7.65 21.03 19.68
N SER A 83 8.45 22.07 19.42
CA SER A 83 8.36 22.88 18.21
C SER A 83 8.66 22.07 16.93
N ALA A 84 9.70 21.23 16.96
CA ALA A 84 10.10 20.38 15.85
C ALA A 84 9.03 19.33 15.48
N LEU A 85 8.41 18.71 16.49
CA LEU A 85 7.36 17.70 16.30
C LEU A 85 6.05 18.30 15.78
N ILE A 86 5.65 19.47 16.28
CA ILE A 86 4.38 20.12 15.89
C ILE A 86 4.49 20.80 14.53
N ASN A 87 5.55 21.59 14.29
CA ASN A 87 5.67 22.40 13.08
C ASN A 87 6.31 21.65 11.90
N ARG A 88 7.10 20.60 12.19
CA ARG A 88 7.77 19.68 11.26
C ARG A 88 8.11 20.30 9.87
N PRO A 89 8.97 21.35 9.83
CA PRO A 89 9.16 22.17 8.66
C PRO A 89 9.71 21.42 7.45
N ALA A 90 9.37 21.90 6.25
CA ALA A 90 10.08 21.55 5.02
C ALA A 90 11.43 22.28 4.99
N ILE A 91 12.45 21.69 5.63
CA ILE A 91 13.72 22.35 5.98
C ILE A 91 14.40 23.02 4.77
N GLY A 92 14.30 22.42 3.59
CA GLY A 92 14.90 22.95 2.35
C GLY A 92 14.32 24.28 1.85
N ASN A 93 13.13 24.69 2.32
CA ASN A 93 12.52 25.99 2.03
C ASN A 93 12.34 26.86 3.28
N TYR A 94 11.98 26.24 4.41
CA TYR A 94 11.55 26.92 5.63
C TYR A 94 12.29 26.39 6.86
N PRO A 95 13.65 26.47 6.91
CA PRO A 95 14.41 26.05 8.08
C PRO A 95 14.11 26.98 9.27
N SER A 96 14.17 26.45 10.50
CA SER A 96 14.08 27.30 11.69
C SER A 96 15.35 28.14 11.85
N ALA A 97 15.26 29.29 12.52
CA ALA A 97 16.43 30.12 12.84
C ALA A 97 17.50 29.39 13.67
N GLN A 98 17.13 28.30 14.35
CA GLN A 98 18.03 27.45 15.14
C GLN A 98 18.69 26.33 14.31
N TRP A 99 18.31 26.11 13.05
CA TRP A 99 18.71 24.93 12.29
C TRP A 99 20.23 24.79 12.11
N HIS A 100 20.92 25.90 11.88
CA HIS A 100 22.38 25.97 11.87
C HIS A 100 22.97 25.41 13.17
N ASP A 101 22.53 25.93 14.31
CA ASP A 101 23.08 25.59 15.62
C ASP A 101 22.70 24.17 16.07
N ILE A 102 21.56 23.65 15.60
CA ILE A 102 21.12 22.26 15.81
C ILE A 102 22.06 21.28 15.08
N LEU A 103 22.47 21.60 13.84
CA LEU A 103 23.45 20.81 13.10
C LEU A 103 24.86 20.97 13.67
N GLN A 104 25.30 22.22 13.86
CA GLN A 104 26.66 22.58 14.29
C GLN A 104 27.01 22.03 15.68
N ASN A 105 26.08 22.14 16.63
CA ASN A 105 26.26 21.61 17.99
C ASN A 105 25.75 20.16 18.15
N GLY A 106 25.34 19.51 17.05
CA GLY A 106 24.84 18.15 17.00
C GLY A 106 25.67 17.29 16.05
N LEU A 107 25.10 16.90 14.92
CA LEU A 107 25.71 16.00 13.94
C LEU A 107 27.11 16.43 13.48
N LEU A 108 27.37 17.74 13.32
CA LEU A 108 28.69 18.22 12.87
C LEU A 108 29.80 18.10 13.93
N ARG A 109 29.47 17.95 15.23
CA ARG A 109 30.45 17.54 16.27
C ARG A 109 30.98 16.12 16.03
N ALA A 110 30.23 15.31 15.29
CA ALA A 110 30.55 13.94 14.92
C ALA A 110 30.96 13.80 13.44
N ALA A 111 31.19 14.91 12.71
CA ALA A 111 31.59 14.86 11.31
C ALA A 111 32.93 14.11 11.12
N PRO A 112 33.05 13.22 10.12
CA PRO A 112 34.32 12.60 9.77
C PRO A 112 35.39 13.65 9.40
N PRO A 113 36.68 13.44 9.74
CA PRO A 113 37.74 14.39 9.43
C PRO A 113 37.79 14.78 7.94
N GLY A 114 37.65 16.08 7.67
CA GLY A 114 37.62 16.64 6.31
C GLY A 114 36.26 16.63 5.60
N LEU A 115 35.18 16.17 6.25
CA LEU A 115 33.82 16.17 5.72
C LEU A 115 32.92 17.16 6.49
N ASP A 116 33.19 18.45 6.28
CA ASP A 116 32.63 19.61 6.99
C ASP A 116 31.17 19.97 6.63
N LYS A 117 30.56 19.30 5.63
CA LYS A 117 29.19 19.57 5.16
C LYS A 117 28.32 18.33 5.32
N ILE A 118 27.02 18.55 5.45
CA ILE A 118 26.03 17.51 5.71
C ILE A 118 24.78 17.71 4.83
N PHE A 119 24.19 16.60 4.38
CA PHE A 119 22.83 16.58 3.84
C PHE A 119 21.98 15.58 4.65
N THR A 120 20.84 16.01 5.19
CA THR A 120 19.99 15.20 6.08
C THR A 120 18.89 14.43 5.33
N ALA A 121 18.51 13.27 5.88
CA ALA A 121 17.57 12.29 5.31
C ALA A 121 16.75 11.60 6.41
N GLN A 122 15.70 10.86 6.05
CA GLN A 122 14.88 10.06 6.98
C GLN A 122 15.44 8.65 7.20
N SER A 123 16.10 8.06 6.18
CA SER A 123 16.53 6.64 6.21
C SER A 123 17.88 6.40 5.53
N GLY A 124 18.52 5.27 5.84
CA GLY A 124 19.76 4.85 5.17
C GLY A 124 19.62 4.63 3.67
N SER A 125 18.49 4.06 3.20
CA SER A 125 18.20 3.92 1.77
C SER A 125 18.20 5.28 1.05
N GLU A 126 17.56 6.27 1.66
CA GLU A 126 17.49 7.65 1.15
C GLU A 126 18.84 8.35 1.21
N ALA A 127 19.60 8.18 2.30
CA ALA A 127 20.96 8.72 2.42
C ALA A 127 21.88 8.20 1.31
N ASN A 128 21.84 6.89 1.03
CA ASN A 128 22.60 6.27 -0.05
C ASN A 128 22.13 6.75 -1.44
N GLU A 129 20.82 6.83 -1.69
CA GLU A 129 20.31 7.30 -2.99
C GLU A 129 20.57 8.80 -3.23
N LEU A 130 20.57 9.62 -2.17
CA LEU A 130 21.05 11.00 -2.25
C LEU A 130 22.56 11.05 -2.54
N ALA A 131 23.38 10.21 -1.91
CA ALA A 131 24.81 10.13 -2.22
C ALA A 131 25.07 9.68 -3.68
N TYR A 132 24.27 8.75 -4.22
CA TYR A 132 24.34 8.36 -5.64
C TYR A 132 24.01 9.54 -6.57
N LYS A 133 22.93 10.28 -6.28
CA LYS A 133 22.58 11.52 -7.00
C LYS A 133 23.73 12.54 -6.95
N ALA A 134 24.38 12.72 -5.80
CA ALA A 134 25.52 13.63 -5.67
C ALA A 134 26.72 13.18 -6.54
N ALA A 135 27.03 11.87 -6.57
CA ALA A 135 28.06 11.31 -7.43
C ALA A 135 27.75 11.52 -8.93
N PHE A 136 26.53 11.23 -9.38
CA PHE A 136 26.10 11.45 -10.77
C PHE A 136 26.13 12.93 -11.17
N MET A 137 25.69 13.83 -10.29
CA MET A 137 25.75 15.27 -10.52
C MET A 137 27.19 15.78 -10.58
N LEU A 138 28.07 15.31 -9.68
CA LEU A 138 29.50 15.65 -9.73
C LEU A 138 30.15 15.15 -11.02
N TYR A 139 29.85 13.92 -11.46
CA TYR A 139 30.37 13.36 -12.70
C TYR A 139 30.00 14.22 -13.92
N ARG A 140 28.71 14.53 -14.11
CA ARG A 140 28.27 15.40 -15.22
C ARG A 140 28.82 16.83 -15.10
N ARG A 141 28.93 17.39 -13.90
CA ARG A 141 29.56 18.71 -13.70
C ARG A 141 31.04 18.72 -14.09
N LYS A 142 31.81 17.69 -13.74
CA LYS A 142 33.21 17.53 -14.20
C LYS A 142 33.26 17.43 -15.73
N GLN A 143 32.42 16.60 -16.34
CA GLN A 143 32.37 16.43 -17.79
C GLN A 143 32.07 17.75 -18.53
N ARG A 144 31.07 18.51 -18.08
CA ARG A 144 30.73 19.82 -18.63
C ARG A 144 31.85 20.85 -18.45
N ALA A 145 32.41 20.94 -17.24
CA ALA A 145 33.53 21.86 -16.96
C ALA A 145 34.77 21.59 -17.84
N VAL A 146 35.05 20.33 -18.18
CA VAL A 146 36.14 19.96 -19.13
C VAL A 146 35.79 20.36 -20.57
N ALA A 147 34.50 20.34 -20.94
CA ALA A 147 34.03 20.83 -22.25
C ALA A 147 33.97 22.37 -22.37
N GLY A 148 34.25 23.11 -21.29
CA GLY A 148 34.26 24.58 -21.27
C GLY A 148 32.89 25.25 -21.08
N ASP A 149 31.80 24.48 -21.01
CA ASP A 149 30.44 24.96 -20.73
C ASP A 149 29.99 24.53 -19.33
N ALA A 150 29.40 25.44 -18.56
CA ALA A 150 28.86 25.16 -17.22
C ALA A 150 27.31 25.11 -17.19
N ALA A 151 26.65 25.42 -18.31
CA ALA A 151 25.21 25.38 -18.45
C ALA A 151 24.67 23.94 -18.50
N TRP A 152 23.36 23.81 -18.73
CA TRP A 152 22.74 22.57 -19.19
C TRP A 152 22.32 22.83 -20.64
N THR A 153 22.60 21.91 -21.56
CA THR A 153 22.22 22.11 -22.97
C THR A 153 20.69 21.96 -23.12
N PRO A 154 20.06 22.56 -24.15
CA PRO A 154 18.63 22.35 -24.42
C PRO A 154 18.27 20.88 -24.57
N GLU A 155 19.14 20.10 -25.22
CA GLU A 155 19.03 18.64 -25.40
C GLU A 155 19.06 17.88 -24.06
N GLU A 156 19.92 18.29 -23.11
CA GLU A 156 19.91 17.73 -21.75
C GLU A 156 18.67 18.11 -20.95
N VAL A 157 18.04 19.25 -21.24
CA VAL A 157 16.84 19.71 -20.55
C VAL A 157 15.59 18.99 -21.05
N SER A 158 15.42 18.82 -22.37
CA SER A 158 14.29 18.05 -22.91
C SER A 158 14.41 16.57 -22.55
N SER A 159 15.47 15.90 -22.99
CA SER A 159 15.62 14.44 -22.86
C SER A 159 15.58 13.92 -21.42
N CYS A 160 15.92 14.74 -20.40
CA CYS A 160 15.84 14.28 -19.02
C CYS A 160 14.40 13.98 -18.55
N LEU A 161 13.40 14.64 -19.12
CA LEU A 161 11.99 14.46 -18.78
C LEU A 161 11.44 13.13 -19.30
N ASP A 162 11.89 12.70 -20.49
CA ASP A 162 11.57 11.40 -21.10
C ASP A 162 12.38 10.24 -20.50
N ASN A 163 13.21 10.50 -19.48
CA ASN A 163 14.24 9.60 -18.95
C ASN A 163 15.31 9.20 -19.98
N ALA A 164 15.46 9.96 -21.06
CA ALA A 164 16.37 9.71 -22.17
C ALA A 164 17.74 10.39 -22.01
N LYS A 165 18.70 9.94 -22.82
CA LYS A 165 20.03 10.58 -22.95
C LYS A 165 19.92 11.82 -23.86
N PRO A 166 20.76 12.84 -23.68
CA PRO A 166 21.86 12.96 -22.71
C PRO A 166 21.45 13.41 -21.30
N GLY A 167 20.23 13.92 -21.12
CA GLY A 167 19.75 14.55 -19.88
C GLY A 167 19.67 13.60 -18.68
N SER A 168 19.22 12.37 -18.92
CA SER A 168 19.29 11.23 -18.01
C SER A 168 20.43 10.29 -18.50
N PRO A 169 21.68 10.51 -18.05
CA PRO A 169 22.84 9.79 -18.57
C PRO A 169 22.91 8.36 -18.03
N ALA A 170 23.37 7.42 -18.86
CA ALA A 170 23.77 6.11 -18.38
C ALA A 170 25.07 6.24 -17.57
N LEU A 171 24.94 6.13 -16.25
CA LEU A 171 26.03 6.10 -15.27
C LEU A 171 25.73 5.01 -14.25
N ALA A 172 26.77 4.47 -13.62
CA ALA A 172 26.64 3.38 -12.65
C ALA A 172 27.24 3.72 -11.28
N ILE A 173 26.72 3.04 -10.25
CA ILE A 173 27.37 2.94 -8.93
C ILE A 173 27.90 1.52 -8.77
N LEU A 174 29.23 1.37 -8.64
CA LEU A 174 29.83 0.08 -8.35
C LEU A 174 29.52 -0.33 -6.91
N SER A 175 29.11 -1.58 -6.74
CA SER A 175 28.83 -2.20 -5.44
C SER A 175 29.54 -3.55 -5.32
N PHE A 176 29.38 -4.23 -4.19
CA PHE A 176 30.07 -5.49 -3.90
C PHE A 176 29.10 -6.66 -3.72
N ALA A 177 29.59 -7.88 -3.95
CA ALA A 177 28.92 -9.11 -3.55
C ALA A 177 28.55 -9.07 -2.05
N ASN A 178 27.45 -9.70 -1.67
CA ASN A 178 26.94 -9.80 -0.29
C ASN A 178 26.50 -8.46 0.38
N SER A 179 26.63 -7.31 -0.28
CA SER A 179 26.33 -5.99 0.30
C SER A 179 24.88 -5.76 0.75
N PHE A 180 24.65 -4.79 1.64
CA PHE A 180 23.32 -4.23 1.91
C PHE A 180 23.34 -2.71 2.13
N HIS A 181 22.85 -1.99 1.13
CA HIS A 181 22.79 -0.51 1.09
C HIS A 181 21.36 0.04 1.18
N GLY A 182 20.32 -0.80 1.16
CA GLY A 182 18.93 -0.37 1.36
C GLY A 182 17.91 -1.16 0.53
N ARG A 183 16.71 -0.59 0.40
CA ARG A 183 15.54 -1.23 -0.27
C ARG A 183 14.72 -0.30 -1.18
N GLY A 184 15.17 0.94 -1.44
CA GLY A 184 14.67 1.75 -2.56
C GLY A 184 15.32 1.31 -3.87
N PHE A 185 14.83 1.71 -5.05
CA PHE A 185 15.31 1.13 -6.32
C PHE A 185 16.83 1.29 -6.54
N GLY A 186 17.43 2.43 -6.20
CA GLY A 186 18.89 2.63 -6.32
C GLY A 186 19.69 1.86 -5.26
N SER A 187 19.28 1.99 -4.00
CA SER A 187 19.90 1.34 -2.84
C SER A 187 19.74 -0.19 -2.86
N LEU A 188 18.69 -0.70 -3.51
CA LEU A 188 18.48 -2.12 -3.75
C LEU A 188 19.28 -2.63 -4.96
N SER A 189 19.44 -1.83 -6.02
CA SER A 189 20.29 -2.19 -7.17
C SER A 189 21.76 -2.42 -6.75
N THR A 190 22.23 -1.64 -5.79
CA THR A 190 23.54 -1.79 -5.14
C THR A 190 23.59 -2.87 -4.04
N THR A 191 22.44 -3.34 -3.53
CA THR A 191 22.35 -4.41 -2.50
C THR A 191 22.42 -5.80 -3.13
N ARG A 192 23.30 -6.67 -2.59
CA ARG A 192 23.60 -8.01 -3.12
C ARG A 192 23.58 -9.14 -2.05
N SER A 193 22.93 -8.91 -0.91
CA SER A 193 22.97 -9.79 0.28
C SER A 193 22.12 -11.07 0.21
N LYS A 194 20.83 -11.01 -0.14
CA LYS A 194 19.90 -12.17 -0.09
C LYS A 194 18.85 -12.11 -1.20
N ALA A 195 18.48 -13.27 -1.76
CA ALA A 195 17.49 -13.38 -2.84
C ALA A 195 16.11 -12.81 -2.44
N VAL A 196 15.66 -13.06 -1.20
CA VAL A 196 14.40 -12.52 -0.64
C VAL A 196 14.38 -10.99 -0.47
N HIS A 197 15.51 -10.30 -0.70
CA HIS A 197 15.55 -8.84 -0.79
C HIS A 197 15.37 -8.33 -2.22
N LYS A 198 15.58 -9.18 -3.25
CA LYS A 198 15.91 -8.79 -4.63
C LYS A 198 15.02 -9.40 -5.71
N LEU A 199 14.41 -10.56 -5.46
CA LEU A 199 13.48 -11.20 -6.41
C LEU A 199 12.27 -10.28 -6.68
N ASP A 200 11.71 -10.42 -7.88
CA ASP A 200 10.49 -9.75 -8.36
C ASP A 200 10.53 -8.19 -8.40
N ILE A 201 11.69 -7.57 -8.15
CA ILE A 201 11.85 -6.11 -8.08
C ILE A 201 12.83 -5.62 -9.19
N PRO A 202 12.43 -4.65 -10.04
CA PRO A 202 13.33 -4.01 -11.00
C PRO A 202 14.61 -3.44 -10.39
N ALA A 203 15.72 -3.51 -11.15
CA ALA A 203 17.02 -3.01 -10.73
C ALA A 203 17.80 -2.41 -11.91
N PHE A 204 18.71 -1.48 -11.61
CA PHE A 204 19.65 -0.92 -12.57
C PHE A 204 20.81 -1.88 -12.86
N ASP A 205 21.26 -1.94 -14.12
CA ASP A 205 22.41 -2.75 -14.54
C ASP A 205 23.75 -2.08 -14.16
N TRP A 206 24.04 -2.13 -12.87
CA TRP A 206 25.24 -1.56 -12.25
C TRP A 206 26.22 -2.65 -11.79
N PRO A 207 27.54 -2.40 -11.88
CA PRO A 207 28.54 -3.42 -11.68
C PRO A 207 28.65 -3.88 -10.23
N GLN A 208 29.02 -5.15 -10.08
CA GLN A 208 29.25 -5.81 -8.81
C GLN A 208 30.65 -6.42 -8.80
N ALA A 209 31.52 -5.93 -7.92
CA ALA A 209 32.80 -6.55 -7.61
C ALA A 209 32.65 -7.66 -6.56
N PRO A 210 33.57 -8.65 -6.49
CA PRO A 210 33.69 -9.52 -5.31
C PRO A 210 34.14 -8.71 -4.09
N PHE A 211 33.59 -9.01 -2.91
CA PHE A 211 34.14 -8.54 -1.64
C PHE A 211 35.09 -9.62 -1.07
N PRO A 212 36.27 -9.28 -0.53
CA PRO A 212 37.23 -10.25 -0.02
C PRO A 212 36.61 -11.28 0.93
N GLN A 213 36.76 -12.57 0.60
CA GLN A 213 36.32 -13.67 1.45
C GLN A 213 37.48 -14.18 2.31
N LEU A 214 37.80 -13.41 3.36
CA LEU A 214 38.93 -13.70 4.25
C LEU A 214 38.77 -15.02 4.99
N ARG A 215 39.87 -15.75 5.13
CA ARG A 215 39.97 -16.98 5.92
C ARG A 215 40.48 -16.67 7.33
N TYR A 216 39.98 -17.43 8.30
CA TYR A 216 40.27 -17.27 9.73
C TYR A 216 40.87 -18.57 10.31
N PRO A 217 41.82 -18.50 11.26
CA PRO A 217 42.38 -17.30 11.88
C PRO A 217 43.23 -16.44 10.92
N LEU A 218 43.07 -15.11 10.97
CA LEU A 218 43.68 -14.20 9.99
C LEU A 218 45.21 -14.32 9.89
N ALA A 219 45.89 -14.58 11.01
CA ALA A 219 47.34 -14.71 11.06
C ALA A 219 47.87 -15.96 10.34
N GLU A 220 47.11 -17.06 10.34
CA GLU A 220 47.46 -18.33 9.69
C GLU A 220 47.22 -18.29 8.17
N HIS A 221 46.49 -17.28 7.69
CA HIS A 221 46.04 -17.16 6.31
C HIS A 221 46.41 -15.84 5.63
N ALA A 222 47.27 -15.02 6.26
CA ALA A 222 47.67 -13.68 5.79
C ALA A 222 47.99 -13.65 4.27
N ALA A 223 48.93 -14.47 3.79
CA ALA A 223 49.33 -14.47 2.38
C ALA A 223 48.21 -14.86 1.39
N ALA A 224 47.23 -15.67 1.83
CA ALA A 224 46.05 -16.03 1.03
C ALA A 224 44.99 -14.92 1.05
N ASN A 225 44.82 -14.27 2.21
CA ASN A 225 43.95 -13.11 2.41
C ASN A 225 44.44 -11.91 1.57
N ASP A 226 45.75 -11.61 1.62
CA ASP A 226 46.38 -10.57 0.79
C ASP A 226 46.20 -10.83 -0.72
N ALA A 227 46.20 -12.10 -1.14
CA ALA A 227 46.00 -12.49 -2.53
C ALA A 227 44.53 -12.33 -2.97
N GLU A 228 43.58 -12.68 -2.11
CA GLU A 228 42.15 -12.46 -2.33
C GLU A 228 41.79 -10.96 -2.35
N GLU A 229 42.39 -10.15 -1.47
CA GLU A 229 42.19 -8.70 -1.47
C GLU A 229 42.73 -8.04 -2.74
N ARG A 230 43.93 -8.43 -3.20
CA ARG A 230 44.46 -7.99 -4.51
C ARG A 230 43.53 -8.39 -5.66
N ARG A 231 43.12 -9.67 -5.73
CA ARG A 231 42.21 -10.17 -6.76
C ARG A 231 40.87 -9.42 -6.79
N CYS A 232 40.37 -8.99 -5.63
CA CYS A 232 39.19 -8.14 -5.54
C CYS A 232 39.44 -6.70 -6.04
N LEU A 233 40.60 -6.10 -5.72
CA LEU A 233 40.99 -4.78 -6.23
C LEU A 233 41.21 -4.78 -7.75
N ASP A 234 41.88 -5.80 -8.30
CA ASP A 234 42.10 -5.97 -9.74
C ASP A 234 40.76 -5.99 -10.48
N ARG A 235 39.78 -6.74 -9.95
CA ARG A 235 38.41 -6.80 -10.51
C ARG A 235 37.62 -5.49 -10.32
N VAL A 236 37.91 -4.69 -9.30
CA VAL A 236 37.34 -3.34 -9.15
C VAL A 236 37.91 -2.39 -10.21
N GLU A 237 39.23 -2.41 -10.46
CA GLU A 237 39.86 -1.61 -11.52
C GLU A 237 39.33 -2.00 -12.91
N GLU A 238 39.24 -3.29 -13.19
CA GLU A 238 38.63 -3.82 -14.42
C GLU A 238 37.19 -3.30 -14.58
N LEU A 239 36.33 -3.47 -13.58
CA LEU A 239 34.93 -3.01 -13.65
C LEU A 239 34.79 -1.48 -13.76
N ILE A 240 35.69 -0.69 -13.16
CA ILE A 240 35.68 0.78 -13.32
C ILE A 240 36.04 1.19 -14.76
N THR A 241 36.93 0.43 -15.42
CA THR A 241 37.48 0.77 -16.74
C THR A 241 36.77 0.10 -17.91
N SER A 242 36.07 -1.02 -17.70
CA SER A 242 35.48 -1.84 -18.77
C SER A 242 33.95 -1.98 -18.73
N TRP A 243 33.25 -1.36 -17.77
CA TRP A 243 31.79 -1.43 -17.73
C TRP A 243 31.15 -0.68 -18.91
N HIS A 244 29.98 -1.14 -19.36
CA HIS A 244 29.31 -0.61 -20.56
C HIS A 244 28.88 0.87 -20.44
N CYS A 245 28.89 1.44 -19.23
CA CYS A 245 28.70 2.85 -18.96
C CYS A 245 29.58 3.31 -17.79
N PRO A 246 29.93 4.61 -17.69
CA PRO A 246 30.89 5.09 -16.69
C PRO A 246 30.42 4.90 -15.24
N VAL A 247 31.32 4.39 -14.40
CA VAL A 247 31.14 4.33 -12.94
C VAL A 247 31.34 5.72 -12.34
N ALA A 248 30.29 6.33 -11.79
CA ALA A 248 30.36 7.66 -11.17
C ALA A 248 30.71 7.61 -9.67
N GLY A 249 30.35 6.50 -9.01
CA GLY A 249 30.63 6.25 -7.60
C GLY A 249 30.84 4.77 -7.30
N LEU A 250 31.50 4.48 -6.18
CA LEU A 250 31.71 3.16 -5.61
C LEU A 250 31.26 3.20 -4.15
N ILE A 251 30.32 2.34 -3.77
CA ILE A 251 29.83 2.25 -2.39
C ILE A 251 30.31 0.97 -1.71
N VAL A 252 30.74 1.09 -0.44
CA VAL A 252 31.23 -0.04 0.36
C VAL A 252 30.90 0.14 1.85
N GLU A 253 30.46 -0.93 2.50
CA GLU A 253 30.34 -1.01 3.97
C GLU A 253 31.74 -1.25 4.59
N PRO A 254 32.17 -0.57 5.67
CA PRO A 254 33.43 -0.88 6.37
C PRO A 254 33.49 -2.32 6.91
N VAL A 255 32.33 -2.89 7.25
CA VAL A 255 32.10 -4.33 7.52
C VAL A 255 30.74 -4.68 6.94
N GLN A 256 30.69 -5.55 5.93
CA GLN A 256 29.43 -5.90 5.26
C GLN A 256 28.52 -6.66 6.22
N SER A 257 27.40 -6.07 6.63
CA SER A 257 26.64 -6.57 7.76
C SER A 257 25.65 -7.67 7.38
N GLU A 258 24.60 -7.37 6.61
CA GLU A 258 23.56 -8.37 6.29
C GLU A 258 24.10 -9.55 5.47
N GLY A 259 25.21 -9.32 4.74
CA GLY A 259 25.95 -10.29 3.95
C GLY A 259 26.68 -11.38 4.74
N GLY A 260 26.88 -11.21 6.05
CA GLY A 260 27.58 -12.19 6.90
C GLY A 260 28.74 -11.62 7.72
N ASP A 261 28.72 -10.34 8.09
CA ASP A 261 29.81 -9.67 8.81
C ASP A 261 31.18 -9.87 8.12
N ASN A 262 31.25 -9.52 6.82
CA ASN A 262 32.48 -9.67 6.04
C ASN A 262 33.41 -8.48 6.31
N HIS A 263 34.61 -8.76 6.81
CA HIS A 263 35.67 -7.77 7.00
C HIS A 263 36.68 -7.82 5.84
N ALA A 264 37.37 -6.70 5.62
CA ALA A 264 38.58 -6.61 4.80
C ALA A 264 39.66 -5.80 5.56
N SER A 265 40.92 -5.90 5.16
CA SER A 265 42.03 -5.18 5.77
C SER A 265 42.01 -3.68 5.43
N PRO A 266 42.69 -2.82 6.22
CA PRO A 266 42.91 -1.42 5.84
C PRO A 266 43.55 -1.26 4.46
N ALA A 267 44.44 -2.18 4.05
CA ALA A 267 45.12 -2.13 2.76
C ALA A 267 44.15 -2.30 1.58
N PHE A 268 43.10 -3.12 1.73
CA PHE A 268 42.03 -3.22 0.73
C PHE A 268 41.29 -1.88 0.56
N PHE A 269 40.89 -1.23 1.66
CA PHE A 269 40.19 0.05 1.59
C PHE A 269 41.08 1.21 1.11
N GLN A 270 42.38 1.18 1.46
CA GLN A 270 43.40 2.08 0.88
C GLN A 270 43.55 1.86 -0.63
N GLY A 271 43.55 0.60 -1.09
CA GLY A 271 43.48 0.24 -2.51
C GLY A 271 42.24 0.81 -3.20
N LEU A 272 41.05 0.66 -2.60
CA LEU A 272 39.82 1.28 -3.10
C LEU A 272 39.92 2.81 -3.16
N ARG A 273 40.58 3.47 -2.19
CA ARG A 273 40.78 4.92 -2.23
C ARG A 273 41.76 5.34 -3.34
N ALA A 274 42.82 4.57 -3.57
CA ALA A 274 43.75 4.80 -4.68
C ALA A 274 43.05 4.64 -6.03
N LEU A 275 42.29 3.56 -6.25
CA LEU A 275 41.54 3.31 -7.48
C LEU A 275 40.47 4.36 -7.75
N THR A 276 39.67 4.72 -6.74
CA THR A 276 38.63 5.75 -6.91
C THR A 276 39.22 7.12 -7.26
N ARG A 277 40.34 7.52 -6.64
CA ARG A 277 41.05 8.76 -6.99
C ARG A 277 41.72 8.70 -8.37
N LYS A 278 42.34 7.57 -8.74
CA LYS A 278 42.95 7.31 -10.06
C LYS A 278 41.96 7.51 -11.21
N HIS A 279 40.73 7.02 -11.05
CA HIS A 279 39.68 7.05 -12.08
C HIS A 279 38.64 8.17 -11.89
N GLY A 280 38.79 9.03 -10.88
CA GLY A 280 37.89 10.17 -10.62
C GLY A 280 36.50 9.81 -10.07
N VAL A 281 36.31 8.55 -9.68
CA VAL A 281 35.09 7.94 -9.10
C VAL A 281 34.90 8.41 -7.64
N CYS A 282 33.67 8.64 -7.20
CA CYS A 282 33.40 8.99 -5.80
C CYS A 282 33.47 7.75 -4.89
N LEU A 283 34.27 7.78 -3.83
CA LEU A 283 34.20 6.76 -2.77
C LEU A 283 33.09 7.12 -1.77
N ILE A 284 32.11 6.23 -1.62
CA ILE A 284 31.01 6.33 -0.64
C ILE A 284 31.22 5.26 0.43
N ALA A 285 31.47 5.67 1.67
CA ALA A 285 31.50 4.77 2.80
C ALA A 285 30.09 4.64 3.40
N ASP A 286 29.53 3.44 3.38
CA ASP A 286 28.23 3.14 3.99
C ASP A 286 28.38 2.82 5.47
N GLU A 287 28.17 3.83 6.31
CA GLU A 287 28.25 3.74 7.76
C GLU A 287 26.86 3.63 8.41
N VAL A 288 25.82 3.28 7.64
CA VAL A 288 24.44 3.07 8.11
C VAL A 288 24.33 1.93 9.13
N GLN A 289 25.34 1.07 9.31
CA GLN A 289 25.38 0.09 10.40
C GLN A 289 26.61 0.17 11.32
N THR A 290 27.80 0.49 10.77
CA THR A 290 29.07 0.54 11.50
C THR A 290 29.30 1.85 12.26
N GLY A 291 28.73 2.96 11.79
CA GLY A 291 28.93 4.28 12.39
C GLY A 291 28.29 4.46 13.77
N PHE A 292 28.63 5.58 14.41
CA PHE A 292 28.33 5.91 15.80
C PHE A 292 28.87 4.83 16.76
N GLY A 293 30.19 4.69 16.82
CA GLY A 293 30.92 4.07 17.93
C GLY A 293 31.07 2.55 17.92
N ALA A 294 30.25 1.83 17.14
CA ALA A 294 30.07 0.38 17.29
C ALA A 294 31.31 -0.47 16.98
N THR A 295 32.22 0.07 16.18
CA THR A 295 33.50 -0.54 15.76
C THR A 295 34.67 -0.20 16.69
N GLY A 296 34.43 0.47 17.83
CA GLY A 296 35.49 1.03 18.68
C GLY A 296 36.14 2.30 18.10
N ARG A 297 35.55 2.85 17.04
CA ARG A 297 35.81 4.15 16.42
C ARG A 297 34.47 4.86 16.22
N PHE A 298 34.42 6.18 16.10
CA PHE A 298 33.13 6.84 15.87
C PHE A 298 32.56 6.41 14.51
N TRP A 299 33.44 6.32 13.51
CA TRP A 299 33.19 5.80 12.18
C TRP A 299 34.09 4.59 11.89
N GLY A 300 33.54 3.51 11.33
CA GLY A 300 34.30 2.32 10.97
C GLY A 300 35.43 2.56 9.97
N HIS A 301 35.27 3.54 9.06
CA HIS A 301 36.32 3.90 8.09
C HIS A 301 37.54 4.59 8.71
N GLU A 302 37.51 5.00 9.98
CA GLU A 302 38.71 5.46 10.70
C GLU A 302 39.76 4.33 10.77
N HIS A 303 39.33 3.06 10.83
CA HIS A 303 40.24 1.91 10.80
C HIS A 303 40.97 1.74 9.45
N TRP A 304 40.43 2.28 8.35
CA TRP A 304 41.02 2.17 7.01
C TRP A 304 42.30 2.99 6.87
N GLN A 305 42.56 3.97 7.76
CA GLN A 305 43.79 4.78 7.76
C GLN A 305 44.09 5.38 6.37
N LEU A 306 43.09 6.06 5.77
CA LEU A 306 43.24 6.70 4.46
C LEU A 306 44.09 7.98 4.53
N ASP A 307 44.78 8.29 3.42
CA ASP A 307 45.51 9.55 3.24
C ASP A 307 44.58 10.75 3.02
N ALA A 308 43.40 10.50 2.44
CA ALA A 308 42.31 11.45 2.28
C ALA A 308 40.97 10.73 2.53
N PRO A 309 40.00 11.37 3.22
CA PRO A 309 38.73 10.75 3.61
C PRO A 309 37.92 10.26 2.39
N PRO A 310 36.91 9.38 2.59
CA PRO A 310 35.91 9.08 1.57
C PRO A 310 35.27 10.38 1.04
N ASP A 311 34.79 10.39 -0.20
CA ASP A 311 34.18 11.60 -0.76
C ASP A 311 32.80 11.89 -0.13
N MET A 312 32.10 10.83 0.28
CA MET A 312 30.87 10.86 1.08
C MET A 312 30.86 9.74 2.13
N VAL A 313 30.27 10.03 3.30
CA VAL A 313 30.02 9.05 4.38
C VAL A 313 28.52 9.08 4.70
N THR A 314 27.79 8.01 4.42
CA THR A 314 26.34 7.91 4.66
C THR A 314 26.05 7.27 6.03
N PHE A 315 25.01 7.73 6.72
CA PHE A 315 24.70 7.28 8.08
C PHE A 315 23.20 7.20 8.35
N SER A 316 22.81 6.33 9.29
CA SER A 316 21.47 6.26 9.89
C SER A 316 21.50 5.40 11.16
N LYS A 317 20.45 4.61 11.45
CA LYS A 317 20.33 3.67 12.58
C LYS A 317 20.65 4.33 13.94
N LYS A 318 21.85 4.14 14.48
CA LYS A 318 22.32 4.73 15.75
C LYS A 318 22.22 6.24 15.76
N ALA A 319 22.35 6.88 14.60
CA ALA A 319 22.15 8.31 14.44
C ALA A 319 20.73 8.78 14.80
N GLN A 320 19.72 7.90 14.87
CA GLN A 320 18.28 8.19 15.04
C GLN A 320 17.63 9.08 13.95
N THR A 321 18.44 9.74 13.13
CA THR A 321 18.12 10.40 11.86
C THR A 321 18.91 9.71 10.73
N ALA A 322 19.04 10.31 9.55
CA ALA A 322 19.92 9.85 8.49
C ALA A 322 20.56 11.01 7.72
N GLY A 323 21.51 10.70 6.84
CA GLY A 323 22.11 11.68 5.95
C GLY A 323 23.45 11.22 5.38
N TYR A 324 24.17 12.15 4.76
CA TYR A 324 25.58 11.95 4.40
C TYR A 324 26.43 13.18 4.73
N PHE A 325 27.65 12.93 5.19
CA PHE A 325 28.71 13.95 5.31
C PHE A 325 29.54 13.99 4.02
N PHE A 326 30.05 15.17 3.67
CA PHE A 326 30.92 15.39 2.53
C PHE A 326 31.77 16.65 2.72
N GLY A 327 32.93 16.72 2.05
CA GLY A 327 33.83 17.89 2.13
C GLY A 327 33.86 18.72 0.87
N ASN A 328 33.93 18.05 -0.29
CA ASN A 328 34.12 18.68 -1.60
C ASN A 328 32.95 19.63 -1.96
N PRO A 329 33.19 20.94 -2.16
CA PRO A 329 32.14 21.89 -2.54
C PRO A 329 31.41 21.54 -3.85
N MET A 330 32.03 20.80 -4.76
CA MET A 330 31.39 20.35 -6.01
C MET A 330 30.34 19.23 -5.81
N LEU A 331 30.20 18.67 -4.60
CA LEU A 331 29.07 17.81 -4.22
C LEU A 331 27.83 18.60 -3.76
N VAL A 332 27.97 19.89 -3.43
CA VAL A 332 26.80 20.79 -3.32
C VAL A 332 26.23 20.98 -4.72
N PRO A 333 24.94 20.73 -5.00
CA PRO A 333 24.37 20.88 -6.33
C PRO A 333 24.59 22.25 -6.96
N ASP A 334 24.74 22.28 -8.29
CA ASP A 334 24.92 23.52 -9.06
C ASP A 334 23.67 24.42 -9.09
N LYS A 335 22.49 23.85 -8.80
CA LYS A 335 21.20 24.54 -8.76
C LYS A 335 20.34 23.97 -7.63
N ALA A 336 19.40 24.76 -7.13
CA ALA A 336 18.47 24.36 -6.06
C ALA A 336 17.56 23.18 -6.48
N TYR A 337 16.83 22.61 -5.52
CA TYR A 337 15.85 21.52 -5.70
C TYR A 337 16.36 20.18 -6.27
N ARG A 338 17.66 20.04 -6.60
CA ARG A 338 18.21 18.77 -7.12
C ARG A 338 18.44 17.70 -6.05
N GLN A 339 19.10 18.07 -4.95
CA GLN A 339 19.02 17.32 -3.69
C GLN A 339 17.87 17.92 -2.90
N PHE A 340 16.73 17.23 -2.86
CA PHE A 340 15.52 17.75 -2.25
C PHE A 340 14.51 16.63 -1.99
N ASN A 341 13.69 16.81 -0.96
CA ASN A 341 12.38 16.19 -0.76
C ASN A 341 11.59 17.05 0.25
N THR A 342 10.36 16.68 0.57
CA THR A 342 9.45 17.47 1.42
C THR A 342 10.01 17.83 2.80
N TRP A 343 10.95 17.06 3.36
CA TRP A 343 11.44 17.27 4.72
C TRP A 343 12.96 17.48 4.81
N ILE A 344 13.77 16.76 4.02
CA ILE A 344 15.26 16.77 4.07
C ILE A 344 15.76 16.34 5.47
N GLY A 345 15.38 15.13 5.86
CA GLY A 345 15.49 14.68 7.25
C GLY A 345 14.41 15.30 8.15
N ASP A 346 14.57 15.17 9.46
CA ASP A 346 13.54 15.53 10.44
C ASP A 346 14.17 16.25 11.64
N PRO A 347 13.75 17.48 11.99
CA PRO A 347 14.41 18.23 13.05
C PRO A 347 14.27 17.57 14.44
N ALA A 348 13.18 16.86 14.70
CA ALA A 348 13.00 16.14 15.97
C ALA A 348 13.99 14.97 16.05
N ARG A 349 14.25 14.30 14.92
CA ARG A 349 15.28 13.24 14.85
C ARG A 349 16.69 13.78 14.91
N VAL A 350 16.98 14.96 14.36
CA VAL A 350 18.30 15.61 14.50
C VAL A 350 18.53 16.14 15.92
N LEU A 351 17.51 16.68 16.60
CA LEU A 351 17.58 17.03 18.03
C LEU A 351 17.85 15.80 18.91
N LEU A 352 17.18 14.67 18.64
CA LEU A 352 17.45 13.41 19.33
C LEU A 352 18.87 12.88 19.01
N SER A 353 19.32 13.04 17.75
CA SER A 353 20.67 12.69 17.31
C SER A 353 21.75 13.50 18.02
N LYS A 354 21.53 14.82 18.21
CA LYS A 354 22.40 15.68 19.00
C LYS A 354 22.59 15.14 20.42
N ALA A 355 21.50 14.78 21.10
CA ALA A 355 21.57 14.20 22.45
C ALA A 355 22.27 12.83 22.48
N VAL A 356 22.17 12.03 21.41
CA VAL A 356 22.98 10.81 21.23
C VAL A 356 24.47 11.13 21.08
N VAL A 357 24.84 12.13 20.27
CA VAL A 357 26.24 12.56 20.09
C VAL A 357 26.82 13.10 21.40
N GLU A 358 26.05 13.88 22.14
CA GLU A 358 26.40 14.37 23.49
C GLU A 358 26.67 13.20 24.45
N GLU A 359 25.71 12.27 24.60
CA GLU A 359 25.87 11.10 25.47
C GLU A 359 27.07 10.21 25.09
N ILE A 360 27.37 10.06 23.78
CA ILE A 360 28.52 9.29 23.30
C ILE A 360 29.86 9.94 23.65
N LEU A 361 29.98 11.26 23.42
CA LEU A 361 31.23 12.00 23.62
C LEU A 361 31.50 12.23 25.12
N ASP A 362 30.50 12.68 25.85
CA ASP A 362 30.66 13.12 27.24
C ASP A 362 30.93 11.92 28.17
N ASN A 363 30.35 10.73 27.88
CA ASN A 363 30.60 9.48 28.60
C ASN A 363 31.68 8.58 27.97
N LYS A 364 32.35 9.00 26.88
CA LYS A 364 33.43 8.24 26.20
C LYS A 364 33.03 6.82 25.77
N LEU A 365 31.84 6.71 25.18
CA LEU A 365 31.24 5.41 24.87
C LEU A 365 31.92 4.69 23.69
N VAL A 366 32.70 5.40 22.87
CA VAL A 366 33.51 4.79 21.80
C VAL A 366 34.69 4.02 22.39
N GLU A 367 35.40 4.63 23.34
CA GLU A 367 36.52 4.01 24.06
C GLU A 367 36.04 2.86 24.97
N GLN A 368 34.85 2.98 25.56
CA GLN A 368 34.18 1.85 26.21
C GLN A 368 33.90 0.72 25.22
N CYS A 369 33.28 0.99 24.07
CA CYS A 369 32.99 -0.03 23.06
C CYS A 369 34.26 -0.74 22.57
N ALA A 370 35.37 -0.01 22.36
CA ALA A 370 36.66 -0.59 22.01
C ALA A 370 37.21 -1.53 23.11
N ARG A 371 37.21 -1.07 24.37
CA ARG A 371 37.68 -1.82 25.54
C ARG A 371 36.88 -3.10 25.79
N VAL A 372 35.55 -2.95 25.89
CA VAL A 372 34.62 -4.04 26.17
C VAL A 372 34.57 -5.04 25.02
N GLY A 373 34.67 -4.55 23.78
CA GLY A 373 34.83 -5.36 22.58
C GLY A 373 36.06 -6.26 22.62
N GLY A 374 37.22 -5.74 23.07
CA GLY A 374 38.43 -6.54 23.28
C GLY A 374 38.25 -7.67 24.31
N VAL A 375 37.56 -7.40 25.41
CA VAL A 375 37.22 -8.41 26.43
C VAL A 375 36.28 -9.48 25.85
N LEU A 376 35.18 -9.05 25.21
CA LEU A 376 34.19 -9.94 24.62
C LEU A 376 34.78 -10.83 23.52
N TYR A 377 35.65 -10.27 22.66
CA TYR A 377 36.37 -11.04 21.65
C TYR A 377 37.32 -12.07 22.28
N SER A 378 38.06 -11.71 23.34
CA SER A 378 38.96 -12.62 24.06
C SER A 378 38.23 -13.83 24.66
N GLU A 379 37.04 -13.63 25.25
CA GLU A 379 36.24 -14.76 25.75
C GLU A 379 35.65 -15.61 24.63
N LEU A 380 35.24 -15.02 23.51
CA LEU A 380 34.78 -15.76 22.34
C LEU A 380 35.92 -16.52 21.65
N GLU A 381 37.15 -16.00 21.66
CA GLU A 381 38.34 -16.67 21.12
C GLU A 381 38.66 -17.94 21.92
N LYS A 382 38.56 -17.90 23.26
CA LYS A 382 38.64 -19.09 24.12
C LYS A 382 37.53 -20.09 23.84
N LEU A 383 36.29 -19.63 23.61
CA LEU A 383 35.15 -20.51 23.29
C LEU A 383 35.31 -21.18 21.92
N ALA A 384 35.78 -20.44 20.91
CA ALA A 384 36.10 -20.99 19.59
C ALA A 384 37.23 -22.02 19.67
N SER A 385 38.30 -21.74 20.42
CA SER A 385 39.38 -22.72 20.66
C SER A 385 38.91 -23.98 21.41
N LYS A 386 37.88 -23.87 22.27
CA LYS A 386 37.31 -25.02 22.99
C LYS A 386 36.29 -25.82 22.16
N TYR A 387 35.55 -25.15 21.29
CA TYR A 387 34.43 -25.71 20.51
C TYR A 387 34.58 -25.40 19.00
N PRO A 388 35.69 -25.81 18.35
CA PRO A 388 36.06 -25.34 17.01
C PRO A 388 35.15 -25.86 15.89
N THR A 389 34.39 -26.94 16.11
CA THR A 389 33.39 -27.43 15.14
C THR A 389 32.06 -26.68 15.26
N GLN A 390 31.76 -26.13 16.44
CA GLN A 390 30.52 -25.38 16.73
C GLN A 390 30.65 -23.87 16.49
N ILE A 391 31.82 -23.28 16.76
CA ILE A 391 32.09 -21.84 16.60
C ILE A 391 33.28 -21.68 15.65
N GLN A 392 33.00 -21.24 14.42
CA GLN A 392 33.98 -21.11 13.33
C GLN A 392 34.13 -19.64 12.92
N ASN A 393 35.22 -19.30 12.21
CA ASN A 393 35.44 -18.00 11.59
C ASN A 393 35.19 -16.77 12.48
N LEU A 394 35.59 -16.83 13.76
CA LEU A 394 35.44 -15.71 14.70
C LEU A 394 36.15 -14.46 14.16
N ARG A 395 35.42 -13.35 14.08
CA ARG A 395 35.83 -12.10 13.43
C ARG A 395 35.31 -10.86 14.16
N GLY A 396 35.95 -9.72 13.88
CA GLY A 396 35.78 -8.47 14.63
C GLY A 396 36.89 -8.16 15.64
N LYS A 397 38.06 -8.81 15.57
CA LYS A 397 39.18 -8.54 16.50
C LYS A 397 39.63 -7.08 16.38
N GLY A 398 39.53 -6.32 17.47
CA GLY A 398 39.82 -4.88 17.50
C GLY A 398 38.75 -3.97 16.86
N GLN A 399 37.63 -4.53 16.39
CA GLN A 399 36.50 -3.79 15.79
C GLN A 399 35.40 -3.52 16.83
N GLY A 400 35.80 -3.11 18.04
CA GLY A 400 34.87 -2.87 19.15
C GLY A 400 33.95 -4.05 19.39
N THR A 401 32.65 -3.80 19.49
CA THR A 401 31.63 -4.85 19.68
C THR A 401 31.02 -5.37 18.38
N PHE A 402 31.57 -5.00 17.22
CA PHE A 402 31.14 -5.45 15.89
C PHE A 402 31.73 -6.83 15.58
N ILE A 403 31.25 -7.84 16.32
CA ILE A 403 31.82 -9.19 16.39
C ILE A 403 30.84 -10.22 15.81
N ALA A 404 31.36 -11.20 15.09
CA ALA A 404 30.58 -12.31 14.53
C ALA A 404 31.37 -13.62 14.48
N PHE A 405 30.64 -14.73 14.34
CA PHE A 405 31.16 -16.08 14.15
C PHE A 405 30.15 -16.94 13.41
N ASP A 406 30.60 -17.99 12.75
CA ASP A 406 29.76 -18.93 12.02
C ASP A 406 29.46 -20.16 12.89
N VAL A 407 28.24 -20.69 12.75
CA VAL A 407 27.75 -21.90 13.42
C VAL A 407 26.95 -22.74 12.41
N GLN A 408 26.78 -24.05 12.67
CA GLN A 408 26.08 -24.94 11.73
C GLN A 408 24.57 -24.63 11.59
N ASP A 409 23.91 -24.29 12.70
CA ASP A 409 22.52 -23.81 12.71
C ASP A 409 22.41 -22.45 13.44
N PRO A 410 22.50 -21.32 12.72
CA PRO A 410 22.40 -20.00 13.33
C PRO A 410 20.96 -19.67 13.77
N VAL A 411 19.93 -20.35 13.25
CA VAL A 411 18.53 -20.11 13.60
C VAL A 411 18.21 -20.76 14.94
N GLY A 412 18.54 -22.04 15.10
CA GLY A 412 18.45 -22.75 16.38
C GLY A 412 19.36 -22.16 17.44
N PHE A 413 20.58 -21.71 17.10
CA PHE A 413 21.45 -21.01 18.04
C PHE A 413 20.83 -19.71 18.57
N VAL A 414 20.31 -18.85 17.69
CA VAL A 414 19.63 -17.60 18.11
C VAL A 414 18.36 -17.88 18.91
N ALA A 415 17.59 -18.92 18.56
CA ALA A 415 16.43 -19.35 19.36
C ALA A 415 16.84 -19.88 20.75
N ALA A 416 17.93 -20.65 20.84
CA ALA A 416 18.47 -21.20 22.08
C ALA A 416 19.07 -20.12 23.01
N MET A 417 19.59 -19.03 22.44
CA MET A 417 20.06 -17.86 23.20
C MET A 417 18.90 -16.96 23.66
N LYS A 418 17.87 -16.75 22.81
CA LYS A 418 16.64 -16.04 23.22
C LYS A 418 15.92 -16.75 24.37
N LYS A 419 15.84 -18.09 24.35
CA LYS A 419 15.35 -18.91 25.48
C LYS A 419 16.18 -18.80 26.76
N ARG A 420 17.41 -18.27 26.69
CA ARG A 420 18.31 -18.00 27.83
C ARG A 420 18.37 -16.50 28.19
N GLY A 421 17.47 -15.68 27.64
CA GLY A 421 17.41 -14.25 27.93
C GLY A 421 18.50 -13.42 27.24
N VAL A 422 19.02 -13.86 26.09
CA VAL A 422 19.98 -13.10 25.27
C VAL A 422 19.44 -12.91 23.86
N ASN A 423 19.16 -11.66 23.48
CA ASN A 423 18.68 -11.31 22.14
C ASN A 423 19.87 -11.02 21.21
N ILE A 424 20.05 -11.87 20.21
CA ILE A 424 21.08 -11.78 19.16
C ILE A 424 20.46 -11.98 17.77
N GLY A 425 21.20 -11.63 16.71
CA GLY A 425 20.75 -11.74 15.32
C GLY A 425 21.63 -12.63 14.45
N THR A 426 21.08 -13.08 13.33
CA THR A 426 21.81 -13.77 12.27
C THR A 426 22.17 -12.82 11.12
N CYS A 427 23.15 -13.18 10.31
CA CYS A 427 23.48 -12.56 9.02
C CYS A 427 24.03 -13.62 8.06
N GLY A 428 24.24 -13.26 6.78
CA GLY A 428 24.78 -14.21 5.79
C GLY A 428 23.97 -15.50 5.70
N VAL A 429 24.66 -16.64 5.68
CA VAL A 429 24.07 -18.00 5.67
C VAL A 429 24.24 -18.71 7.02
N LEU A 430 25.47 -18.72 7.56
CA LEU A 430 25.84 -19.48 8.77
C LEU A 430 26.11 -18.59 10.00
N THR A 431 25.98 -17.27 9.87
CA THR A 431 26.63 -16.32 10.77
C THR A 431 25.72 -15.82 11.89
N VAL A 432 26.22 -15.87 13.12
CA VAL A 432 25.67 -15.19 14.29
C VAL A 432 26.48 -13.91 14.52
N ARG A 433 25.78 -12.78 14.74
CA ARG A 433 26.39 -11.46 14.92
C ARG A 433 25.96 -10.78 16.21
N LEU A 434 26.90 -10.04 16.78
CA LEU A 434 26.73 -9.25 17.99
C LEU A 434 26.65 -7.76 17.61
N ARG A 435 25.64 -7.07 18.15
CA ARG A 435 25.36 -5.65 17.98
C ARG A 435 24.81 -5.07 19.30
N PRO A 436 25.57 -5.10 20.41
CA PRO A 436 25.15 -4.41 21.63
C PRO A 436 25.13 -2.89 21.45
N MET A 437 24.53 -2.23 22.43
CA MET A 437 24.53 -0.76 22.56
C MET A 437 25.87 -0.29 23.13
N LEU A 438 26.24 0.97 22.95
CA LEU A 438 27.55 1.49 23.37
C LEU A 438 27.72 1.54 24.90
N ILE A 439 26.60 1.57 25.64
CA ILE A 439 26.54 1.47 27.11
C ILE A 439 26.75 0.05 27.65
N PHE A 440 26.98 -0.94 26.79
CA PHE A 440 27.32 -2.32 27.20
C PHE A 440 28.73 -2.36 27.83
N ASP A 441 28.91 -3.17 28.87
CA ASP A 441 30.12 -3.19 29.71
C ASP A 441 30.61 -4.61 30.05
N GLU A 442 31.69 -4.72 30.84
CA GLU A 442 32.23 -5.99 31.31
C GLU A 442 31.24 -6.82 32.15
N THR A 443 30.34 -6.20 32.90
CA THR A 443 29.33 -6.93 33.72
C THR A 443 28.31 -7.63 32.83
N HIS A 444 27.93 -6.98 31.72
CA HIS A 444 27.10 -7.58 30.68
C HIS A 444 27.87 -8.68 29.93
N SER A 445 29.15 -8.45 29.64
CA SER A 445 30.05 -9.41 28.99
C SER A 445 30.17 -10.71 29.80
N VAL A 446 30.41 -10.61 31.10
CA VAL A 446 30.42 -11.77 32.02
C VAL A 446 29.04 -12.43 32.08
N THR A 447 27.94 -11.67 32.05
CA THR A 447 26.58 -12.25 32.06
C THR A 447 26.25 -12.99 30.76
N SER A 448 26.73 -12.52 29.60
CA SER A 448 26.54 -13.19 28.30
C SER A 448 27.42 -14.42 28.07
N VAL A 449 28.59 -14.50 28.72
CA VAL A 449 29.52 -15.64 28.63
C VAL A 449 29.30 -16.66 29.76
N ALA A 450 28.97 -16.20 30.96
CA ALA A 450 28.87 -17.01 32.17
C ALA A 450 27.47 -16.96 32.81
N ALA A 451 26.48 -17.49 32.10
CA ALA A 451 25.17 -17.81 32.66
C ALA A 451 25.27 -18.97 33.68
N LYS A 452 25.75 -18.66 34.91
CA LYS A 452 26.09 -19.66 35.94
C LYS A 452 25.79 -19.19 37.37
N LYS A 453 25.31 -20.13 38.19
CA LYS A 453 25.15 -20.09 39.67
C LYS A 453 24.26 -18.99 40.28
N ARG A 454 23.07 -19.39 40.74
CA ARG A 454 22.59 -18.99 42.08
C ARG A 454 21.64 -19.98 42.78
N GLY A 455 22.12 -21.20 43.03
CA GLY A 455 21.61 -22.06 44.11
C GLY A 455 22.03 -21.52 45.49
N ARG A 456 21.20 -21.71 46.52
CA ARG A 456 21.35 -21.04 47.84
C ARG A 456 22.32 -21.74 48.80
N ARG A 457 23.14 -20.96 49.53
CA ARG A 457 23.24 -21.05 51.00
C ARG A 457 23.82 -19.77 51.65
N CYS A 458 23.87 -19.76 52.97
CA CYS A 458 23.72 -18.59 53.85
C CYS A 458 24.93 -17.65 54.01
N GLU A 459 24.60 -16.43 54.47
CA GLU A 459 25.26 -15.64 55.52
C GLU A 459 26.79 -15.43 55.53
N PHE A 460 27.17 -14.15 55.58
CA PHE A 460 28.10 -13.68 56.61
C PHE A 460 27.59 -12.33 57.16
N THR A 461 27.55 -12.20 58.48
CA THR A 461 27.34 -10.93 59.20
C THR A 461 28.70 -10.28 59.50
N GLY A 462 28.72 -8.94 59.64
CA GLY A 462 29.95 -8.18 59.88
C GLY A 462 29.65 -6.72 60.16
N ASP A 463 29.30 -6.42 61.42
CA ASP A 463 28.89 -5.10 61.90
C ASP A 463 30.07 -4.36 62.59
N VAL A 464 30.37 -3.14 62.15
CA VAL A 464 31.17 -2.14 62.88
C VAL A 464 30.64 -0.74 62.49
N GLY A 465 30.50 0.17 63.47
CA GLY A 465 29.93 1.51 63.28
C GLY A 465 30.72 2.44 62.32
N GLY A 466 30.23 3.63 61.95
CA GLY A 466 29.13 4.41 62.52
C GLY A 466 29.64 5.67 63.23
N VAL A 467 29.32 6.86 62.70
CA VAL A 467 29.28 8.18 63.36
C VAL A 467 28.18 9.02 62.69
N SER A 468 27.60 10.00 63.39
CA SER A 468 26.24 10.50 63.16
C SER A 468 26.07 11.96 62.71
N GLY A 469 25.32 12.16 61.60
CA GLY A 469 24.37 13.27 61.42
C GLY A 469 24.92 14.71 61.26
N PRO A 470 24.04 15.74 61.29
CA PRO A 470 22.57 15.72 61.44
C PRO A 470 21.76 16.25 60.23
N SER A 471 20.45 16.04 60.25
CA SER A 471 19.49 16.53 59.24
C SER A 471 18.85 17.88 59.61
N ARG A 472 18.37 18.66 58.63
CA ARG A 472 17.36 19.71 58.83
C ARG A 472 16.22 19.66 57.81
N ARG A 473 15.00 19.45 58.31
CA ARG A 473 13.72 19.74 57.64
C ARG A 473 13.32 21.19 57.90
N ILE A 474 12.54 21.80 56.99
CA ILE A 474 11.51 22.80 57.34
C ILE A 474 10.23 22.50 56.53
N LYS A 475 9.05 22.71 57.15
CA LYS A 475 7.73 22.72 56.49
C LYS A 475 7.13 24.13 56.53
N ALA A 476 6.22 24.42 55.61
CA ALA A 476 5.63 25.75 55.38
C ALA A 476 4.73 26.29 56.52
N ARG A 477 4.65 27.63 56.64
CA ARG A 477 3.39 28.42 56.55
C ARG A 477 3.59 29.97 56.50
N ARG A 478 2.49 30.65 56.14
CA ARG A 478 2.19 32.10 55.97
C ARG A 478 1.68 32.76 57.29
N PRO A 479 1.27 34.07 57.34
CA PRO A 479 1.68 35.33 56.67
C PRO A 479 1.95 36.45 57.75
N PRO A 480 1.68 37.79 57.61
CA PRO A 480 0.38 38.43 57.27
C PRO A 480 0.39 39.63 56.27
N SER A 481 -0.83 40.02 55.89
CA SER A 481 -1.38 41.24 55.21
C SER A 481 -0.53 42.54 55.14
N SER A 482 -0.77 43.47 54.21
CA SER A 482 -1.99 43.84 53.42
C SER A 482 -1.63 44.24 51.96
N VAL A 483 -2.48 44.76 51.04
CA VAL A 483 -3.87 45.29 51.00
C VAL A 483 -4.60 44.77 49.72
N SER A 484 -5.76 45.34 49.37
CA SER A 484 -6.70 44.97 48.26
C SER A 484 -7.45 46.25 47.78
N PRO A 485 -8.48 46.22 46.89
CA PRO A 485 -9.05 45.16 46.03
C PRO A 485 -9.15 45.61 44.52
N THR A 486 -9.67 44.86 43.55
CA THR A 486 -11.11 44.56 43.30
C THR A 486 -11.40 43.21 42.60
N HIS A 487 -12.64 42.75 42.82
CA HIS A 487 -13.40 41.54 42.41
C HIS A 487 -13.04 40.82 41.08
N ALA A 488 -13.10 39.47 40.94
CA ALA A 488 -14.01 38.40 41.42
C ALA A 488 -15.29 38.21 40.54
N THR A 489 -15.38 37.17 39.69
CA THR A 489 -16.07 35.84 39.86
C THR A 489 -17.61 35.90 40.03
N SER A 490 -18.47 35.04 39.47
CA SER A 490 -18.31 33.71 38.81
C SER A 490 -19.53 33.31 37.93
N SER A 491 -19.45 32.10 37.35
CA SER A 491 -20.53 31.08 37.21
C SER A 491 -21.76 31.27 36.28
N SER A 492 -21.76 30.43 35.22
CA SER A 492 -22.82 29.50 34.81
C SER A 492 -24.12 29.93 34.09
N GLN A 493 -24.46 29.12 33.08
CA GLN A 493 -25.79 28.72 32.57
C GLN A 493 -26.63 29.64 31.66
N ARG A 494 -27.03 29.03 30.52
CA ARG A 494 -28.24 29.24 29.70
C ARG A 494 -28.39 30.53 28.88
N GLY A 495 -29.24 30.40 27.84
CA GLY A 495 -30.04 31.50 27.31
C GLY A 495 -29.55 32.11 26.01
N VAL A 496 -30.17 31.72 24.89
CA VAL A 496 -30.46 32.70 23.83
C VAL A 496 -31.74 33.39 24.28
N ASP A 497 -31.64 34.63 24.73
CA ASP A 497 -32.80 35.42 25.16
C ASP A 497 -33.03 36.56 24.16
N HIS A 498 -34.14 36.48 23.42
CA HIS A 498 -34.53 37.46 22.41
C HIS A 498 -35.32 38.64 23.03
N GLY A 499 -34.79 39.20 24.11
CA GLY A 499 -35.32 40.43 24.71
C GLY A 499 -35.22 41.64 23.77
N PRO A 500 -36.06 42.68 23.92
CA PRO A 500 -36.11 43.83 23.00
C PRO A 500 -34.76 44.55 22.79
N SER A 501 -33.90 44.57 23.81
CA SER A 501 -32.54 45.13 23.73
C SER A 501 -31.64 44.39 22.73
N ALA A 502 -31.82 43.08 22.55
CA ALA A 502 -31.05 42.30 21.59
C ALA A 502 -31.42 42.63 20.14
N GLN A 503 -32.70 42.93 19.88
CA GLN A 503 -33.15 43.42 18.57
C GLN A 503 -32.63 44.84 18.30
N LEU A 504 -32.67 45.74 19.29
CA LEU A 504 -32.08 47.09 19.15
C LEU A 504 -30.58 47.04 18.82
N LYS A 505 -29.79 46.24 19.55
CA LYS A 505 -28.36 46.07 19.26
C LYS A 505 -28.09 45.41 17.90
N ARG A 506 -28.97 44.51 17.45
CA ARG A 506 -28.89 43.94 16.10
C ARG A 506 -29.12 45.01 15.02
N LEU A 507 -30.08 45.91 15.22
CA LEU A 507 -30.27 47.09 14.38
C LEU A 507 -29.04 48.01 14.41
N GLU A 508 -28.55 48.37 15.59
CA GLU A 508 -27.36 49.22 15.77
C GLU A 508 -26.10 48.67 15.04
N TYR A 509 -25.88 47.35 15.09
CA TYR A 509 -24.81 46.72 14.31
C TYR A 509 -25.09 46.67 12.80
N LEU A 510 -26.34 46.44 12.38
CA LEU A 510 -26.72 46.47 10.96
C LEU A 510 -26.57 47.89 10.38
N GLU A 511 -26.99 48.93 11.10
CA GLU A 511 -26.78 50.33 10.71
C GLU A 511 -25.28 50.66 10.57
N ARG A 512 -24.43 50.16 11.47
CA ARG A 512 -22.97 50.33 11.37
C ARG A 512 -22.35 49.56 10.20
N ILE A 513 -22.90 48.42 9.82
CA ILE A 513 -22.48 47.66 8.62
C ILE A 513 -22.94 48.38 7.34
N VAL A 514 -24.17 48.90 7.30
CA VAL A 514 -24.67 49.69 6.15
C VAL A 514 -23.87 50.98 6.01
N ARG A 515 -23.63 51.76 7.08
CA ARG A 515 -22.78 52.97 7.04
C ARG A 515 -21.31 52.68 6.69
N SER A 516 -20.79 51.48 6.96
CA SER A 516 -19.41 51.13 6.55
C SER A 516 -19.28 50.77 5.07
N HIS A 517 -20.38 50.34 4.42
CA HIS A 517 -20.44 50.14 2.97
C HIS A 517 -20.89 51.40 2.20
N ALA A 518 -21.86 52.13 2.73
CA ALA A 518 -22.56 53.21 2.02
C ALA A 518 -22.14 54.63 2.46
N GLY A 519 -21.25 54.75 3.45
CA GLY A 519 -20.69 56.02 3.92
C GLY A 519 -21.33 56.54 5.23
N PRO A 520 -20.59 57.35 6.01
CA PRO A 520 -21.00 57.74 7.35
C PRO A 520 -22.23 58.66 7.37
N GLU A 521 -22.37 59.55 6.39
CA GLU A 521 -23.43 60.57 6.35
C GLU A 521 -24.73 60.13 5.64
N MET A 522 -24.82 58.88 5.17
CA MET A 522 -26.03 58.42 4.47
C MET A 522 -27.26 58.39 5.41
N PRO A 523 -28.44 58.86 4.96
CA PRO A 523 -29.70 58.66 5.66
C PRO A 523 -30.07 57.17 5.74
N LEU A 524 -30.44 56.69 6.93
CA LEU A 524 -30.93 55.31 7.13
C LEU A 524 -32.45 55.28 7.37
N ASP A 525 -33.20 56.10 6.62
CA ASP A 525 -34.65 56.06 6.67
C ASP A 525 -35.20 54.82 5.93
N LEU A 526 -36.48 54.50 6.16
CA LEU A 526 -37.12 53.30 5.61
C LEU A 526 -37.22 53.27 4.08
N ASN A 527 -37.24 54.41 3.39
CA ASN A 527 -37.23 54.41 1.92
C ASN A 527 -35.80 54.17 1.40
N THR A 528 -34.80 54.84 1.96
CA THR A 528 -33.39 54.63 1.56
C THR A 528 -32.94 53.18 1.85
N LEU A 529 -33.31 52.62 3.01
CA LEU A 529 -33.04 51.22 3.34
C LEU A 529 -33.82 50.21 2.47
N ARG A 530 -35.09 50.50 2.12
CA ARG A 530 -35.85 49.63 1.20
C ARG A 530 -35.24 49.64 -0.20
N ASN A 531 -34.90 50.81 -0.71
CA ASN A 531 -34.28 50.94 -2.04
C ASN A 531 -32.94 50.18 -2.10
N LEU A 532 -32.10 50.26 -1.05
CA LEU A 532 -30.86 49.47 -0.93
C LEU A 532 -31.10 47.95 -0.87
N ALA A 533 -32.21 47.50 -0.28
CA ALA A 533 -32.58 46.09 -0.26
C ALA A 533 -33.10 45.61 -1.63
N GLU A 534 -33.94 46.39 -2.29
CA GLU A 534 -34.44 46.11 -3.64
C GLU A 534 -33.29 46.16 -4.68
N GLU A 535 -32.27 47.02 -4.49
CA GLU A 535 -30.98 46.99 -5.21
C GLU A 535 -30.10 45.77 -4.91
N ALA A 536 -30.35 45.02 -3.83
CA ALA A 536 -29.60 43.80 -3.50
C ALA A 536 -30.30 42.55 -4.07
N ASP A 537 -31.63 42.48 -3.90
CA ASP A 537 -32.45 41.36 -4.39
C ASP A 537 -32.53 41.34 -5.93
N SER A 538 -32.55 42.51 -6.59
CA SER A 538 -32.50 42.62 -8.05
C SER A 538 -31.22 42.06 -8.70
N ARG A 539 -30.15 41.80 -7.92
CA ARG A 539 -28.92 41.15 -8.43
C ARG A 539 -29.04 39.63 -8.58
N HIS A 540 -30.17 39.03 -8.19
CA HIS A 540 -30.36 37.57 -8.13
C HIS A 540 -31.39 37.01 -9.13
N SER A 541 -31.64 37.70 -10.26
CA SER A 541 -32.23 37.08 -11.46
C SER A 541 -31.81 37.80 -12.76
N PRO A 542 -31.51 37.09 -13.86
CA PRO A 542 -30.78 37.68 -15.00
C PRO A 542 -31.68 38.21 -16.12
N SER A 543 -31.45 39.46 -16.55
CA SER A 543 -31.85 39.93 -17.89
C SER A 543 -31.02 41.12 -18.40
N VAL A 544 -30.21 40.86 -19.43
CA VAL A 544 -29.84 41.79 -20.53
C VAL A 544 -29.05 43.07 -20.18
N THR A 545 -27.71 42.94 -20.27
CA THR A 545 -26.70 43.92 -20.73
C THR A 545 -26.53 45.29 -20.04
N SER A 546 -25.40 45.43 -19.35
CA SER A 546 -24.34 46.40 -19.76
C SER A 546 -22.97 45.87 -19.31
N HIS A 547 -21.87 46.33 -19.94
CA HIS A 547 -20.52 45.82 -19.65
C HIS A 547 -19.84 46.62 -18.54
N GLU A 548 -19.44 45.95 -17.45
CA GLU A 548 -18.09 45.99 -16.84
C GLU A 548 -18.05 45.03 -15.62
N ASP A 549 -16.86 44.61 -15.18
CA ASP A 549 -16.59 43.72 -14.02
C ASP A 549 -17.19 42.29 -14.01
N GLU A 550 -17.46 41.67 -15.16
CA GLU A 550 -17.53 40.19 -15.23
C GLU A 550 -16.13 39.55 -15.20
N VAL A 551 -15.82 38.84 -14.12
CA VAL A 551 -14.68 37.88 -14.12
C VAL A 551 -15.07 36.70 -15.00
N ASP A 552 -14.56 36.67 -16.22
CA ASP A 552 -14.83 35.60 -17.19
C ASP A 552 -14.48 34.21 -16.62
N LYS A 553 -15.49 33.34 -16.54
CA LYS A 553 -15.39 31.94 -16.09
C LYS A 553 -15.35 30.94 -17.25
N SER A 554 -15.02 31.39 -18.47
CA SER A 554 -14.93 30.52 -19.64
C SER A 554 -14.00 29.33 -19.41
N ILE A 555 -14.62 28.15 -19.45
CA ILE A 555 -13.96 26.85 -19.57
C ILE A 555 -13.66 26.63 -21.04
N THR A 556 -12.46 26.18 -21.36
CA THR A 556 -12.09 25.87 -22.74
C THR A 556 -12.31 24.38 -22.99
N MET A 557 -13.37 24.04 -23.71
CA MET A 557 -13.59 22.72 -24.29
C MET A 557 -13.47 22.81 -25.81
N GLN A 558 -12.30 22.48 -26.34
CA GLN A 558 -12.05 22.53 -27.79
C GLN A 558 -12.19 21.15 -28.41
N SER A 559 -12.99 21.08 -29.49
CA SER A 559 -13.11 19.88 -30.32
C SER A 559 -11.85 19.72 -31.18
N LEU A 560 -11.36 18.48 -31.28
CA LEU A 560 -10.21 18.08 -32.09
C LEU A 560 -10.61 16.94 -33.03
N ASP A 561 -9.73 16.61 -33.97
CA ASP A 561 -9.91 15.51 -34.93
C ASP A 561 -10.55 14.24 -34.33
N GLY A 562 -11.75 13.91 -34.80
CA GLY A 562 -12.52 12.74 -34.36
C GLY A 562 -13.31 12.95 -33.06
N ASN A 563 -13.34 11.93 -32.20
CA ASN A 563 -14.13 11.92 -30.96
C ASN A 563 -13.30 12.37 -29.73
N VAL A 564 -12.42 13.37 -29.90
CA VAL A 564 -11.50 13.83 -28.85
C VAL A 564 -11.71 15.30 -28.52
N MET A 565 -11.85 15.60 -27.23
CA MET A 565 -11.97 16.96 -26.72
C MET A 565 -10.75 17.31 -25.86
N HIS A 566 -10.21 18.51 -26.01
CA HIS A 566 -9.31 19.09 -25.02
C HIS A 566 -10.12 19.89 -23.99
N TYR A 567 -10.02 19.54 -22.71
CA TYR A 567 -10.57 20.33 -21.61
C TYR A 567 -9.47 21.08 -20.85
N SER A 568 -9.71 22.37 -20.62
CA SER A 568 -8.91 23.22 -19.76
C SER A 568 -9.80 24.11 -18.89
N GLY A 569 -9.62 23.99 -17.58
CA GLY A 569 -10.47 24.60 -16.54
C GLY A 569 -10.32 26.11 -16.42
N GLU A 570 -11.34 26.74 -15.87
CA GLU A 570 -11.59 28.18 -15.79
C GLU A 570 -10.46 29.00 -15.14
N PHE A 571 -9.69 28.42 -14.22
CA PHE A 571 -8.54 29.06 -13.54
C PHE A 571 -7.18 28.44 -13.91
N SER A 572 -7.12 27.71 -15.02
CA SER A 572 -5.88 27.09 -15.49
C SER A 572 -4.86 28.11 -16.00
N HIS A 573 -3.57 27.76 -15.88
CA HIS A 573 -2.49 28.52 -16.53
C HIS A 573 -2.69 28.59 -18.05
N TRP A 574 -3.28 27.58 -18.68
CA TRP A 574 -3.57 27.58 -20.12
C TRP A 574 -4.65 28.59 -20.51
N ASN A 575 -5.81 28.61 -19.85
CA ASN A 575 -6.85 29.61 -20.17
C ASN A 575 -6.33 31.03 -19.89
N PHE A 576 -5.52 31.22 -18.85
CA PHE A 576 -4.84 32.50 -18.60
C PHE A 576 -3.88 32.88 -19.73
N SER A 577 -3.02 31.97 -20.20
CA SER A 577 -2.11 32.18 -21.33
C SER A 577 -2.85 32.44 -22.64
N MET A 578 -3.94 31.73 -22.92
CA MET A 578 -4.75 31.95 -24.13
C MET A 578 -5.49 33.30 -24.08
N ARG A 579 -6.03 33.70 -22.93
CA ARG A 579 -6.63 35.05 -22.76
C ARG A 579 -5.59 36.16 -22.92
N ILE A 580 -4.36 35.97 -22.44
CA ILE A 580 -3.25 36.90 -22.69
C ILE A 580 -2.90 36.94 -24.19
N LYS A 581 -2.84 35.79 -24.86
CA LYS A 581 -2.59 35.73 -26.31
C LYS A 581 -3.69 36.45 -27.10
N ASP A 582 -4.97 36.15 -26.84
CA ASP A 582 -6.09 36.83 -27.51
C ASP A 582 -6.09 38.33 -27.25
N TRP A 583 -5.71 38.78 -26.05
CA TRP A 583 -5.52 40.19 -25.72
C TRP A 583 -4.34 40.83 -26.45
N LEU A 584 -3.23 40.12 -26.61
CA LEU A 584 -2.07 40.56 -27.41
C LEU A 584 -2.43 40.66 -28.89
N ASP A 585 -3.04 39.63 -29.47
CA ASP A 585 -3.46 39.58 -30.87
C ASP A 585 -4.48 40.71 -31.18
N GLN A 586 -5.43 40.94 -30.27
CA GLN A 586 -6.37 42.08 -30.35
C GLN A 586 -5.70 43.45 -30.16
N SER A 587 -4.56 43.54 -29.45
CA SER A 587 -3.82 44.79 -29.23
C SER A 587 -2.90 45.13 -30.40
N VAL A 588 -2.30 44.12 -31.03
CA VAL A 588 -1.53 44.23 -32.28
C VAL A 588 -2.45 44.65 -33.43
N ALA A 589 -3.63 44.03 -33.55
CA ALA A 589 -4.61 44.38 -34.58
C ALA A 589 -5.09 45.85 -34.52
N ARG A 590 -4.98 46.53 -33.38
CA ARG A 590 -5.34 47.96 -33.23
C ARG A 590 -4.30 48.93 -33.79
N HIS A 591 -3.11 48.46 -34.17
CA HIS A 591 -1.99 49.31 -34.61
C HIS A 591 -1.63 49.18 -36.10
N GLY A 592 -2.38 48.41 -36.88
CA GLY A 592 -2.11 48.25 -38.32
C GLY A 592 -3.39 48.20 -39.16
N GLN A 593 -3.69 49.27 -39.90
CA GLN A 593 -4.66 49.22 -40.99
C GLN A 593 -4.03 48.53 -42.21
N ASN A 594 -4.45 47.29 -42.48
CA ASN A 594 -4.66 46.79 -43.84
C ASN A 594 -5.47 45.49 -43.79
N GLU A 595 -6.50 45.39 -44.62
CA GLU A 595 -7.30 44.17 -44.74
C GLU A 595 -6.55 43.13 -45.60
N THR A 596 -5.91 42.18 -44.92
CA THR A 596 -5.52 40.90 -45.52
C THR A 596 -6.04 39.75 -44.66
N THR A 597 -6.44 38.66 -45.32
CA THR A 597 -7.03 37.46 -44.73
C THR A 597 -6.39 37.04 -43.41
N LYS A 598 -7.20 36.89 -42.35
CA LYS A 598 -6.78 36.25 -41.09
C LYS A 598 -6.11 34.90 -41.42
N PRO A 599 -4.81 34.69 -41.11
CA PRO A 599 -4.27 33.35 -41.11
C PRO A 599 -4.92 32.58 -39.97
N SER A 600 -5.47 31.39 -40.27
CA SER A 600 -5.85 30.44 -39.23
C SER A 600 -4.57 29.91 -38.58
N ILE A 601 -4.14 30.50 -37.47
CA ILE A 601 -3.03 30.00 -36.66
C ILE A 601 -3.50 28.73 -35.96
N VAL A 602 -3.43 27.61 -36.69
CA VAL A 602 -3.53 26.27 -36.14
C VAL A 602 -2.32 26.09 -35.22
N PHE A 603 -2.58 25.88 -33.92
CA PHE A 603 -1.58 25.38 -33.01
C PHE A 603 -1.57 23.85 -33.13
N ASP A 604 -0.53 23.29 -33.76
CA ASP A 604 -0.29 21.85 -33.78
C ASP A 604 0.09 21.31 -32.37
N GLU A 605 0.41 22.22 -31.42
CA GLU A 605 0.87 21.93 -30.05
C GLU A 605 -0.20 21.37 -29.09
N TYR A 606 -1.15 20.56 -29.58
CA TYR A 606 -1.78 19.59 -28.70
C TYR A 606 -0.79 18.46 -28.43
N TYR A 607 0.04 18.66 -27.41
CA TYR A 607 1.11 17.72 -27.02
C TYR A 607 0.53 16.39 -26.50
N ARG A 608 0.09 15.55 -27.44
CA ARG A 608 -0.31 14.16 -27.21
C ARG A 608 0.94 13.27 -27.27
N PRO A 609 0.93 12.08 -26.65
CA PRO A 609 2.03 11.11 -26.75
C PRO A 609 2.21 10.48 -28.15
N ASP A 610 1.70 11.13 -29.20
CA ASP A 610 1.85 10.75 -30.60
C ASP A 610 3.33 10.71 -31.02
N GLU A 611 4.14 11.65 -30.51
CA GLU A 611 5.61 11.68 -30.67
C GLU A 611 6.34 10.61 -29.84
N LEU A 612 5.69 10.06 -28.82
CA LEU A 612 6.22 8.99 -27.95
C LEU A 612 5.82 7.58 -28.43
N ARG A 613 5.10 7.46 -29.56
CA ARG A 613 4.75 6.15 -30.15
C ARG A 613 5.93 5.55 -30.90
N SER A 614 6.08 4.23 -30.81
CA SER A 614 7.00 3.50 -31.66
C SER A 614 6.59 3.60 -33.14
N PRO A 615 7.53 3.76 -34.09
CA PRO A 615 7.23 3.71 -35.53
C PRO A 615 6.63 2.36 -35.98
N SER A 616 6.80 1.31 -35.17
CA SER A 616 6.29 -0.04 -35.43
C SER A 616 4.81 -0.17 -35.07
N GLY A 617 3.93 0.47 -35.87
CA GLY A 617 2.47 0.36 -35.77
C GLY A 617 1.94 -1.03 -36.14
N SER A 618 2.24 -2.04 -35.31
CA SER A 618 1.73 -3.40 -35.46
C SER A 618 0.28 -3.48 -34.97
N LEU A 619 -0.66 -2.98 -35.78
CA LEU A 619 -2.08 -3.31 -35.66
C LEU A 619 -2.22 -4.81 -35.41
N VAL A 620 -2.92 -5.18 -34.33
CA VAL A 620 -3.01 -6.57 -33.86
C VAL A 620 -3.49 -7.45 -35.02
N PRO A 621 -2.72 -8.48 -35.45
CA PRO A 621 -3.02 -9.20 -36.69
C PRO A 621 -4.43 -9.80 -36.61
N LEU A 622 -5.23 -9.51 -37.64
CA LEU A 622 -6.68 -9.66 -37.66
C LEU A 622 -7.20 -11.09 -37.50
N SER A 623 -6.31 -12.07 -37.68
CA SER A 623 -6.43 -13.46 -37.19
C SER A 623 -6.57 -13.59 -35.65
N SER A 624 -6.74 -12.48 -34.93
CA SER A 624 -6.95 -12.40 -33.49
C SER A 624 -8.41 -12.35 -33.06
N LEU A 625 -9.33 -12.07 -33.98
CA LEU A 625 -10.78 -12.14 -33.75
C LEU A 625 -11.31 -13.53 -34.12
N PRO A 626 -12.37 -14.02 -33.44
CA PRO A 626 -12.98 -15.30 -33.77
C PRO A 626 -13.79 -15.20 -35.08
N PRO A 627 -14.37 -16.31 -35.59
CA PRO A 627 -15.32 -16.24 -36.71
C PRO A 627 -16.47 -15.27 -36.43
N ARG A 628 -16.94 -14.55 -37.46
CA ARG A 628 -17.92 -13.45 -37.33
C ARG A 628 -19.14 -13.80 -36.46
N SER A 629 -19.73 -14.98 -36.68
CA SER A 629 -20.87 -15.49 -35.91
C SER A 629 -20.60 -15.67 -34.41
N ILE A 630 -19.35 -15.93 -34.01
CA ILE A 630 -18.93 -16.02 -32.60
C ILE A 630 -18.76 -14.61 -32.01
N THR A 631 -18.24 -13.65 -32.80
CA THR A 631 -18.20 -12.23 -32.40
C THR A 631 -19.61 -11.68 -32.18
N ASP A 632 -20.53 -11.90 -33.13
CA ASP A 632 -21.93 -11.44 -33.00
C ASP A 632 -22.63 -12.07 -31.79
N PHE A 633 -22.38 -13.36 -31.52
CA PHE A 633 -22.88 -14.06 -30.33
C PHE A 633 -22.32 -13.48 -29.01
N LEU A 634 -21.01 -13.24 -28.91
CA LEU A 634 -20.40 -12.69 -27.69
C LEU A 634 -20.84 -11.23 -27.45
N ILE A 635 -21.05 -10.45 -28.51
CA ILE A 635 -21.64 -9.11 -28.45
C ILE A 635 -23.11 -9.17 -28.03
N HIS A 636 -23.88 -10.17 -28.48
CA HIS A 636 -25.24 -10.42 -27.99
C HIS A 636 -25.24 -10.65 -26.47
N CYS A 637 -24.42 -11.60 -25.99
CA CYS A 637 -24.28 -11.94 -24.58
C CYS A 637 -23.91 -10.73 -23.71
N PHE A 638 -22.97 -9.90 -24.18
CA PHE A 638 -22.60 -8.64 -23.52
C PHE A 638 -23.81 -7.71 -23.32
N PHE A 639 -24.50 -7.32 -24.39
CA PHE A 639 -25.63 -6.40 -24.30
C PHE A 639 -26.90 -7.00 -23.68
N GLN A 640 -27.02 -8.33 -23.65
CA GLN A 640 -28.21 -9.02 -23.14
C GLN A 640 -28.08 -9.36 -21.65
N HIS A 641 -26.85 -9.46 -21.11
CA HIS A 641 -26.62 -9.89 -19.73
C HIS A 641 -25.68 -9.02 -18.90
N ALA A 642 -24.69 -8.35 -19.51
CA ALA A 642 -23.71 -7.52 -18.80
C ALA A 642 -24.08 -6.02 -18.80
N GLU A 643 -24.57 -5.47 -19.92
CA GLU A 643 -25.03 -4.09 -20.01
C GLU A 643 -26.46 -3.93 -19.43
N ALA A 644 -26.55 -3.89 -18.10
CA ALA A 644 -27.80 -3.94 -17.35
C ALA A 644 -28.45 -2.55 -17.11
N ASN A 645 -27.97 -1.81 -16.10
CA ASN A 645 -28.46 -0.47 -15.73
C ASN A 645 -27.58 0.68 -16.25
N TYR A 646 -26.43 0.34 -16.81
CA TYR A 646 -25.36 1.25 -17.21
C TYR A 646 -25.27 1.27 -18.73
N SER A 647 -24.98 2.42 -19.34
CA SER A 647 -24.78 2.53 -20.80
C SER A 647 -23.30 2.68 -21.11
N PHE A 648 -22.72 1.70 -21.80
CA PHE A 648 -21.27 1.63 -22.04
C PHE A 648 -20.89 2.01 -23.48
N VAL A 649 -21.68 1.57 -24.46
CA VAL A 649 -21.43 1.80 -25.90
C VAL A 649 -22.74 1.71 -26.68
N ASP A 650 -22.89 2.49 -27.75
CA ASP A 650 -24.05 2.33 -28.64
C ASP A 650 -23.87 1.07 -29.49
N ARG A 651 -24.87 0.17 -29.47
CA ARG A 651 -24.83 -1.10 -30.21
C ARG A 651 -24.66 -0.90 -31.70
N ASP A 652 -25.44 -0.01 -32.30
CA ASP A 652 -25.52 0.08 -33.76
C ASP A 652 -24.23 0.68 -34.31
N TRP A 653 -23.58 1.58 -33.56
CA TRP A 653 -22.21 2.00 -33.79
C TRP A 653 -21.20 0.86 -33.58
N LEU A 654 -21.25 0.11 -32.47
CA LEU A 654 -20.32 -1.02 -32.24
C LEU A 654 -20.38 -2.05 -33.37
N CYS A 655 -21.59 -2.41 -33.82
CA CYS A 655 -21.79 -3.33 -34.94
C CYS A 655 -21.13 -2.78 -36.21
N SER A 656 -21.32 -1.49 -36.55
CA SER A 656 -20.70 -0.91 -37.74
C SER A 656 -19.16 -0.86 -37.66
N GLN A 657 -18.59 -0.70 -36.46
CA GLN A 657 -17.14 -0.83 -36.28
C GLN A 657 -16.67 -2.28 -36.47
N VAL A 658 -17.43 -3.26 -35.98
CA VAL A 658 -17.16 -4.68 -36.22
C VAL A 658 -17.27 -5.03 -37.71
N ASP A 659 -18.26 -4.49 -38.42
CA ASP A 659 -18.41 -4.65 -39.87
C ASP A 659 -17.15 -4.14 -40.59
N VAL A 660 -16.68 -2.92 -40.30
CA VAL A 660 -15.42 -2.38 -40.85
C VAL A 660 -14.22 -3.29 -40.55
N VAL A 661 -14.11 -3.81 -39.33
CA VAL A 661 -12.99 -4.68 -38.92
C VAL A 661 -12.96 -6.04 -39.63
N TYR A 662 -14.12 -6.56 -40.10
CA TYR A 662 -14.17 -7.79 -40.90
C TYR A 662 -14.14 -7.54 -42.42
N GLU A 663 -14.81 -6.49 -42.92
CA GLU A 663 -15.02 -6.25 -44.37
C GLU A 663 -13.92 -5.40 -45.01
N ASN A 664 -13.43 -4.36 -44.30
CA ASN A 664 -12.32 -3.54 -44.77
C ASN A 664 -11.29 -3.27 -43.65
N PRO A 665 -10.55 -4.30 -43.21
CA PRO A 665 -9.62 -4.17 -42.11
C PRO A 665 -8.48 -3.16 -42.38
N MET A 666 -8.18 -2.91 -43.65
CA MET A 666 -7.14 -1.97 -44.09
C MET A 666 -7.55 -0.49 -43.93
N ALA A 667 -8.80 -0.20 -43.57
CA ALA A 667 -9.24 1.14 -43.18
C ALA A 667 -8.89 1.51 -41.72
N LEU A 668 -8.50 0.53 -40.90
CA LEU A 668 -8.18 0.75 -39.50
C LEU A 668 -6.85 1.50 -39.35
N SER A 669 -6.83 2.46 -38.44
CA SER A 669 -5.70 3.36 -38.16
C SER A 669 -5.31 3.33 -36.68
N ASN A 670 -4.25 4.06 -36.33
CA ASN A 670 -3.88 4.27 -34.93
C ASN A 670 -4.94 5.04 -34.11
N ARG A 671 -5.91 5.72 -34.78
CA ARG A 671 -7.04 6.37 -34.09
C ARG A 671 -8.06 5.35 -33.58
N ASP A 672 -8.12 4.17 -34.18
CA ASP A 672 -9.12 3.13 -33.92
C ASP A 672 -8.68 2.13 -32.82
N ILE A 673 -7.52 2.35 -32.19
CA ILE A 673 -6.99 1.46 -31.15
C ILE A 673 -7.89 1.43 -29.90
N GLY A 674 -8.55 2.56 -29.57
CA GLY A 674 -9.62 2.60 -28.57
C GLY A 674 -10.76 1.63 -28.92
N THR A 675 -11.25 1.69 -30.15
CA THR A 675 -12.29 0.80 -30.69
C THR A 675 -11.87 -0.67 -30.67
N LEU A 676 -10.63 -1.00 -31.05
CA LEU A 676 -10.11 -2.37 -31.02
C LEU A 676 -9.97 -2.92 -29.59
N SER A 677 -9.42 -2.14 -28.66
CA SER A 677 -9.32 -2.54 -27.25
C SER A 677 -10.71 -2.70 -26.60
N MET A 678 -11.64 -1.81 -26.94
CA MET A 678 -13.05 -1.92 -26.56
C MET A 678 -13.70 -3.20 -27.11
N ILE A 679 -13.54 -3.52 -28.40
CA ILE A 679 -14.07 -4.76 -29.01
C ILE A 679 -13.51 -6.00 -28.31
N PHE A 680 -12.18 -6.09 -28.12
CA PHE A 680 -11.58 -7.20 -27.38
C PHE A 680 -12.10 -7.30 -25.94
N THR A 681 -12.32 -6.18 -25.26
CA THR A 681 -12.88 -6.19 -23.90
C THR A 681 -14.35 -6.62 -23.87
N ILE A 682 -15.15 -6.20 -24.85
CA ILE A 682 -16.55 -6.63 -25.00
C ILE A 682 -16.65 -8.12 -25.29
N LEU A 683 -15.76 -8.68 -26.13
CA LEU A 683 -15.66 -10.13 -26.33
C LEU A 683 -15.24 -10.86 -25.03
N ALA A 684 -14.29 -10.29 -24.27
CA ALA A 684 -13.88 -10.83 -22.98
C ALA A 684 -15.04 -10.87 -21.97
N ILE A 685 -15.82 -9.78 -21.84
CA ILE A 685 -17.02 -9.75 -21.00
C ILE A 685 -18.09 -10.71 -21.56
N GLY A 686 -18.29 -10.76 -22.87
CA GLY A 686 -19.21 -11.70 -23.53
C GLY A 686 -18.96 -13.15 -23.10
N THR A 687 -17.70 -13.60 -23.05
CA THR A 687 -17.37 -14.96 -22.57
C THR A 687 -17.74 -15.21 -21.11
N GLN A 688 -17.70 -14.19 -20.24
CA GLN A 688 -18.08 -14.32 -18.83
C GLN A 688 -19.59 -14.58 -18.63
N TYR A 689 -20.42 -14.29 -19.64
CA TYR A 689 -21.88 -14.41 -19.59
C TYR A 689 -22.46 -15.41 -20.61
N ALA A 690 -21.66 -15.91 -21.57
CA ALA A 690 -22.09 -16.77 -22.66
C ALA A 690 -22.88 -18.03 -22.22
N TYR A 691 -22.49 -18.65 -21.11
CA TYR A 691 -23.16 -19.84 -20.58
C TYR A 691 -24.66 -19.63 -20.24
N LEU A 692 -25.10 -18.38 -20.02
CA LEU A 692 -26.48 -18.07 -19.65
C LEU A 692 -27.47 -18.30 -20.81
N GLU A 693 -27.02 -18.18 -22.06
CA GLU A 693 -27.86 -18.51 -23.23
C GLU A 693 -28.20 -20.01 -23.26
N SER A 694 -27.30 -20.89 -22.80
CA SER A 694 -27.61 -22.33 -22.67
C SER A 694 -28.71 -22.62 -21.63
N ILE A 695 -28.86 -21.76 -20.62
CA ILE A 695 -29.93 -21.81 -19.62
C ILE A 695 -31.24 -21.29 -20.23
N ALA A 696 -31.18 -20.21 -21.03
CA ALA A 696 -32.32 -19.65 -21.76
C ALA A 696 -32.90 -20.63 -22.80
N GLU A 697 -32.06 -21.45 -23.44
CA GLU A 697 -32.47 -22.55 -24.33
C GLU A 697 -33.17 -23.72 -23.61
N GLY A 698 -33.27 -23.70 -22.27
CA GLY A 698 -33.92 -24.75 -21.48
C GLY A 698 -33.13 -26.06 -21.39
N LYS A 699 -31.84 -26.06 -21.74
CA LYS A 699 -30.95 -27.24 -21.68
C LYS A 699 -30.56 -27.53 -20.22
N SER A 700 -31.44 -28.29 -19.54
CA SER A 700 -31.25 -28.79 -18.16
C SER A 700 -29.83 -29.34 -17.91
N THR A 701 -29.07 -28.67 -17.05
CA THR A 701 -27.78 -29.16 -16.53
C THR A 701 -27.98 -30.24 -15.46
N THR A 702 -28.60 -31.35 -15.86
CA THR A 702 -28.91 -32.51 -15.00
C THR A 702 -27.68 -33.37 -14.70
N SER A 703 -26.76 -32.85 -13.86
CA SER A 703 -25.91 -33.65 -12.94
C SER A 703 -24.95 -32.76 -12.16
N ALA A 704 -25.16 -32.60 -10.85
CA ALA A 704 -24.23 -31.92 -9.95
C ALA A 704 -23.04 -32.84 -9.54
N GLY A 705 -22.41 -33.49 -10.53
CA GLY A 705 -21.42 -34.57 -10.31
C GLY A 705 -20.12 -34.45 -11.11
N GLU A 706 -20.18 -34.06 -12.38
CA GLU A 706 -19.01 -34.08 -13.29
C GLU A 706 -18.83 -32.77 -14.06
N SER A 707 -18.64 -31.65 -13.36
CA SER A 707 -18.29 -30.38 -14.01
C SER A 707 -16.85 -30.41 -14.53
N LYS A 708 -16.63 -30.93 -15.75
CA LYS A 708 -15.41 -30.64 -16.52
C LYS A 708 -15.22 -29.13 -16.60
N GLN A 709 -14.04 -28.66 -16.21
CA GLN A 709 -13.72 -27.24 -16.10
C GLN A 709 -13.80 -26.59 -17.50
N PHE A 710 -14.79 -25.70 -17.70
CA PHE A 710 -15.11 -25.14 -19.02
C PHE A 710 -14.03 -24.16 -19.50
N SER A 711 -13.80 -24.13 -20.82
CA SER A 711 -12.69 -23.40 -21.44
C SER A 711 -12.95 -21.91 -21.72
N GLU A 712 -14.16 -21.41 -21.43
CA GLU A 712 -14.62 -20.07 -21.79
C GLU A 712 -13.78 -18.95 -21.13
N ASP A 713 -13.47 -19.08 -19.84
CA ASP A 713 -12.59 -18.16 -19.10
C ASP A 713 -11.20 -18.02 -19.76
N ALA A 714 -10.64 -19.11 -20.28
CA ALA A 714 -9.33 -19.09 -20.93
C ALA A 714 -9.34 -18.36 -22.28
N VAL A 715 -10.50 -18.27 -22.94
CA VAL A 715 -10.72 -17.44 -24.14
C VAL A 715 -10.93 -15.98 -23.73
N GLY A 716 -11.75 -15.72 -22.70
CA GLY A 716 -11.95 -14.38 -22.15
C GLY A 716 -10.66 -13.71 -21.69
N ILE A 717 -9.78 -14.45 -21.00
CA ILE A 717 -8.46 -13.99 -20.58
C ILE A 717 -7.56 -13.65 -21.78
N GLN A 718 -7.68 -14.37 -22.91
CA GLN A 718 -6.92 -14.03 -24.13
C GLN A 718 -7.40 -12.73 -24.77
N PHE A 719 -8.72 -12.52 -24.88
CA PHE A 719 -9.26 -11.26 -25.37
C PHE A 719 -8.92 -10.09 -24.44
N TYR A 720 -9.07 -10.25 -23.12
CA TYR A 720 -8.66 -9.24 -22.14
C TYR A 720 -7.15 -8.92 -22.22
N ARG A 721 -6.28 -9.93 -22.40
CA ARG A 721 -4.84 -9.69 -22.61
C ARG A 721 -4.54 -8.90 -23.89
N LYS A 722 -5.30 -9.10 -24.97
CA LYS A 722 -5.18 -8.28 -26.20
C LYS A 722 -5.61 -6.83 -25.95
N ALA A 723 -6.73 -6.61 -25.27
CA ALA A 723 -7.18 -5.27 -24.87
C ALA A 723 -6.17 -4.55 -23.96
N ALA A 724 -5.65 -5.25 -22.95
CA ALA A 724 -4.67 -4.74 -22.00
C ALA A 724 -3.29 -4.45 -22.62
N HIS A 725 -2.93 -5.14 -23.71
CA HIS A 725 -1.69 -4.85 -24.44
C HIS A 725 -1.76 -3.52 -25.20
N LEU A 726 -2.95 -3.13 -25.67
CA LEU A 726 -3.23 -1.84 -26.34
C LEU A 726 -3.40 -0.67 -25.36
N LEU A 727 -3.32 -0.92 -24.05
CA LEU A 727 -3.60 0.11 -23.02
C LEU A 727 -2.69 1.36 -23.12
N PRO A 728 -1.38 1.27 -23.41
CA PRO A 728 -0.53 2.46 -23.57
C PRO A 728 -1.02 3.38 -24.69
N GLU A 729 -1.38 2.80 -25.85
CA GLU A 729 -1.90 3.52 -27.01
C GLU A 729 -3.29 4.09 -26.75
N VAL A 730 -4.15 3.35 -26.03
CA VAL A 730 -5.47 3.82 -25.56
C VAL A 730 -5.33 5.05 -24.65
N ILE A 731 -4.41 5.02 -23.68
CA ILE A 731 -4.14 6.19 -22.82
C ILE A 731 -3.64 7.37 -23.68
N ALA A 732 -2.71 7.12 -24.61
CA ALA A 732 -2.15 8.14 -25.49
C ALA A 732 -3.17 8.75 -26.46
N ALA A 733 -4.16 7.97 -26.94
CA ALA A 733 -5.22 8.46 -27.82
C ALA A 733 -6.15 9.45 -27.08
N SER A 734 -6.40 9.20 -25.79
CA SER A 734 -7.20 10.06 -24.92
C SER A 734 -8.57 10.43 -25.49
N SER A 735 -9.26 9.50 -26.14
CA SER A 735 -10.57 9.70 -26.78
C SER A 735 -11.78 9.24 -25.95
N LEU A 736 -13.00 9.48 -26.44
CA LEU A 736 -14.22 8.87 -25.89
C LEU A 736 -14.13 7.33 -25.85
N GLU A 737 -13.68 6.70 -26.93
CA GLU A 737 -13.48 5.25 -27.03
C GLU A 737 -12.40 4.78 -26.04
N SER A 738 -11.44 5.65 -25.72
CA SER A 738 -10.40 5.36 -24.74
C SER A 738 -10.93 5.34 -23.31
N VAL A 739 -11.88 6.23 -23.00
CA VAL A 739 -12.67 6.19 -21.76
C VAL A 739 -13.52 4.92 -21.69
N GLN A 740 -14.20 4.56 -22.79
CA GLN A 740 -15.04 3.36 -22.88
C GLN A 740 -14.23 2.07 -22.72
N ALA A 741 -13.07 1.95 -23.38
CA ALA A 741 -12.18 0.81 -23.24
C ALA A 741 -11.69 0.66 -21.78
N CYS A 742 -11.19 1.73 -21.15
CA CYS A 742 -10.76 1.69 -19.75
C CYS A 742 -11.92 1.36 -18.79
N LEU A 743 -13.11 1.92 -19.03
CA LEU A 743 -14.32 1.63 -18.26
C LEU A 743 -14.69 0.14 -18.36
N LEU A 744 -14.70 -0.43 -19.58
CA LEU A 744 -15.03 -1.82 -19.82
C LEU A 744 -13.95 -2.77 -19.26
N MET A 745 -12.67 -2.39 -19.26
CA MET A 745 -11.62 -3.15 -18.56
C MET A 745 -11.85 -3.13 -17.05
N GLY A 746 -12.35 -2.01 -16.51
CA GLY A 746 -12.90 -1.92 -15.16
C GLY A 746 -14.04 -2.90 -14.93
N ILE A 747 -15.05 -2.94 -15.81
CA ILE A 747 -16.18 -3.90 -15.72
C ILE A 747 -15.71 -5.36 -15.75
N TYR A 748 -14.85 -5.74 -16.69
CA TYR A 748 -14.34 -7.12 -16.82
C TYR A 748 -13.61 -7.59 -15.56
N THR A 749 -12.84 -6.70 -14.93
CA THR A 749 -12.06 -6.98 -13.71
C THR A 749 -12.85 -6.78 -12.41
N LEU A 750 -14.01 -6.12 -12.45
CA LEU A 750 -14.83 -5.79 -11.27
C LEU A 750 -15.27 -7.00 -10.43
N PRO A 751 -15.56 -8.19 -10.99
CA PRO A 751 -15.82 -9.39 -10.18
C PRO A 751 -14.53 -9.94 -9.54
N VAL A 752 -13.40 -9.82 -10.25
CA VAL A 752 -12.11 -10.43 -9.87
C VAL A 752 -11.40 -9.66 -8.76
N ASP A 753 -11.27 -8.34 -8.90
CA ASP A 753 -10.74 -7.47 -7.86
C ASP A 753 -11.37 -6.07 -7.96
N ALA A 754 -12.55 -5.95 -7.35
CA ALA A 754 -13.28 -4.70 -7.24
C ALA A 754 -12.52 -3.59 -6.48
N SER A 755 -11.50 -3.94 -5.68
CA SER A 755 -10.88 -3.02 -4.72
C SER A 755 -9.51 -2.51 -5.14
N GLY A 756 -8.78 -3.26 -5.97
CA GLY A 756 -7.51 -2.89 -6.57
C GLY A 756 -7.65 -2.67 -8.07
N LEU A 757 -7.50 -3.71 -8.88
CA LEU A 757 -7.34 -3.60 -10.34
C LEU A 757 -8.54 -2.92 -11.03
N ALA A 758 -9.78 -3.31 -10.69
CA ALA A 758 -10.96 -2.68 -11.28
C ALA A 758 -11.12 -1.21 -10.86
N TYR A 759 -10.84 -0.91 -9.59
CA TYR A 759 -10.82 0.46 -9.07
C TYR A 759 -9.76 1.32 -9.81
N ILE A 760 -8.59 0.76 -10.12
CA ILE A 760 -7.54 1.43 -10.91
C ILE A 760 -8.01 1.72 -12.33
N TYR A 761 -8.64 0.76 -13.03
CA TYR A 761 -9.18 1.00 -14.39
C TYR A 761 -10.32 2.02 -14.41
N LEU A 762 -11.22 1.99 -13.42
CA LEU A 762 -12.27 3.01 -13.26
C LEU A 762 -11.69 4.39 -12.96
N ASN A 763 -10.64 4.48 -12.13
CA ASN A 763 -9.91 5.73 -11.88
C ASN A 763 -9.27 6.27 -13.17
N LEU A 764 -8.58 5.42 -13.93
CA LEU A 764 -7.95 5.77 -15.20
C LEU A 764 -8.97 6.27 -16.22
N ALA A 765 -10.07 5.52 -16.41
CA ALA A 765 -11.17 5.93 -17.26
C ALA A 765 -11.73 7.30 -16.85
N LEU A 766 -11.90 7.55 -15.53
CA LEU A 766 -12.41 8.83 -15.04
C LEU A 766 -11.42 9.97 -15.28
N LYS A 767 -10.11 9.76 -15.15
CA LYS A 767 -9.11 10.79 -15.47
C LYS A 767 -9.08 11.11 -16.97
N LEU A 768 -9.18 10.11 -17.85
CA LEU A 768 -9.35 10.30 -19.29
C LEU A 768 -10.66 11.04 -19.62
N ALA A 769 -11.76 10.75 -18.89
CA ALA A 769 -13.05 11.44 -19.05
C ALA A 769 -13.01 12.90 -18.58
N ILE A 770 -12.27 13.18 -17.51
CA ILE A 770 -12.02 14.54 -17.00
C ILE A 770 -11.16 15.33 -18.00
N GLN A 771 -10.10 14.72 -18.55
CA GLN A 771 -9.26 15.29 -19.62
C GLN A 771 -10.06 15.57 -20.92
N ASN A 772 -11.09 14.77 -21.19
CA ASN A 772 -12.06 15.00 -22.27
C ASN A 772 -13.19 15.98 -21.90
N GLY A 773 -13.18 16.57 -20.70
CA GLY A 773 -14.24 17.48 -20.22
C GLY A 773 -15.62 16.83 -20.09
N MET A 774 -15.74 15.50 -20.08
CA MET A 774 -17.02 14.79 -20.01
C MET A 774 -17.77 15.02 -18.69
N HIS A 775 -17.06 15.50 -17.67
CA HIS A 775 -17.59 15.92 -16.37
C HIS A 775 -18.29 17.29 -16.40
N ARG A 776 -18.09 18.09 -17.45
CA ARG A 776 -18.66 19.44 -17.59
C ARG A 776 -19.77 19.50 -18.62
N LYS A 777 -20.67 20.47 -18.45
CA LYS A 777 -21.69 20.83 -19.45
C LYS A 777 -21.01 21.33 -20.72
N HIS A 778 -21.49 20.87 -21.88
CA HIS A 778 -20.95 21.25 -23.18
C HIS A 778 -21.96 22.11 -23.97
N ALA A 779 -21.45 23.03 -24.81
CA ALA A 779 -22.29 23.90 -25.63
C ALA A 779 -23.10 23.08 -26.66
N ALA A 780 -24.29 23.56 -27.00
CA ALA A 780 -25.25 22.80 -27.82
C ALA A 780 -24.86 22.71 -29.31
N ASN A 781 -23.92 23.54 -29.77
CA ASN A 781 -23.72 23.85 -31.19
C ASN A 781 -22.50 23.15 -31.83
N ASP A 782 -21.53 22.69 -31.03
CA ASP A 782 -20.19 22.37 -31.53
C ASP A 782 -19.92 20.87 -31.77
N ILE A 783 -20.83 19.99 -31.31
CA ILE A 783 -20.75 18.52 -31.49
C ILE A 783 -22.11 17.92 -31.82
N ASP A 784 -22.09 16.80 -32.56
CA ASP A 784 -23.28 16.03 -32.91
C ASP A 784 -24.07 15.54 -31.67
N ALA A 785 -25.39 15.45 -31.81
CA ALA A 785 -26.30 15.07 -30.74
C ALA A 785 -26.13 13.61 -30.27
N ARG A 786 -25.81 12.67 -31.17
CA ARG A 786 -25.55 11.26 -30.85
C ARG A 786 -24.26 11.13 -30.04
N ILE A 787 -23.22 11.86 -30.43
CA ILE A 787 -21.93 11.93 -29.72
C ILE A 787 -22.13 12.56 -28.33
N ARG A 788 -22.86 13.69 -28.23
CA ARG A 788 -23.14 14.36 -26.95
C ARG A 788 -23.88 13.47 -25.96
N GLU A 789 -24.95 12.80 -26.40
CA GLU A 789 -25.73 11.90 -25.55
C GLU A 789 -24.92 10.64 -25.16
N THR A 790 -24.08 10.12 -26.06
CA THR A 790 -23.14 9.02 -25.75
C THR A 790 -22.13 9.44 -24.69
N ARG A 791 -21.54 10.64 -24.80
CA ARG A 791 -20.62 11.19 -23.81
C ARG A 791 -21.27 11.32 -22.42
N ASN A 792 -22.48 11.87 -22.36
CA ASN A 792 -23.24 11.98 -21.11
C ASN A 792 -23.52 10.60 -20.50
N ARG A 793 -23.93 9.61 -21.31
CA ARG A 793 -24.18 8.23 -20.86
C ARG A 793 -22.94 7.57 -20.29
N VAL A 794 -21.84 7.57 -21.04
CA VAL A 794 -20.57 6.97 -20.62
C VAL A 794 -20.04 7.66 -19.36
N TRP A 795 -20.10 9.00 -19.29
CA TRP A 795 -19.74 9.75 -18.09
C TRP A 795 -20.56 9.33 -16.88
N TRP A 796 -21.89 9.37 -16.97
CA TRP A 796 -22.74 9.09 -15.83
C TRP A 796 -22.71 7.62 -15.42
N ALA A 797 -22.48 6.68 -16.35
CA ALA A 797 -22.23 5.28 -15.99
C ALA A 797 -20.92 5.15 -15.19
N LEU A 798 -19.82 5.65 -15.75
CA LEU A 798 -18.48 5.61 -15.15
C LEU A 798 -18.42 6.28 -13.77
N TYR A 799 -18.92 7.51 -13.65
CA TYR A 799 -19.03 8.24 -12.39
C TYR A 799 -19.84 7.44 -11.36
N THR A 800 -21.00 6.91 -11.75
CA THR A 800 -21.87 6.16 -10.83
C THR A 800 -21.23 4.86 -10.34
N ILE A 801 -20.50 4.16 -11.21
CA ILE A 801 -19.76 2.95 -10.84
C ILE A 801 -18.56 3.28 -9.94
N GLU A 802 -17.77 4.31 -10.28
CA GLU A 802 -16.62 4.76 -9.47
C GLU A 802 -17.05 5.14 -8.06
N GLN A 803 -18.09 5.98 -7.92
CA GLN A 803 -18.65 6.38 -6.64
C GLN A 803 -19.11 5.16 -5.82
N ARG A 804 -19.83 4.22 -6.46
CA ARG A 804 -20.31 3.00 -5.79
C ARG A 804 -19.17 2.11 -5.32
N VAL A 805 -18.22 1.81 -6.20
CA VAL A 805 -17.07 0.95 -5.89
C VAL A 805 -16.20 1.58 -4.80
N GLY A 806 -15.94 2.89 -4.89
CA GLY A 806 -15.19 3.65 -3.91
C GLY A 806 -15.86 3.65 -2.53
N ILE A 807 -17.14 4.05 -2.46
CA ILE A 807 -17.89 4.14 -1.20
C ILE A 807 -18.08 2.75 -0.56
N PHE A 808 -18.43 1.71 -1.32
CA PHE A 808 -18.67 0.39 -0.74
C PHE A 808 -17.40 -0.27 -0.19
N HIS A 809 -16.24 -0.06 -0.81
CA HIS A 809 -14.93 -0.60 -0.39
C HIS A 809 -14.10 0.36 0.48
N GLY A 810 -14.56 1.60 0.71
CA GLY A 810 -13.84 2.59 1.51
C GLY A 810 -12.59 3.18 0.84
N ARG A 811 -12.53 3.18 -0.49
CA ARG A 811 -11.51 3.94 -1.25
C ARG A 811 -11.91 5.43 -1.33
N PRO A 812 -10.97 6.35 -1.61
CA PRO A 812 -11.29 7.72 -1.97
C PRO A 812 -12.23 7.80 -3.19
N ILE A 813 -12.89 8.94 -3.35
CA ILE A 813 -13.61 9.29 -4.58
C ILE A 813 -12.73 10.20 -5.45
N SER A 814 -12.81 10.02 -6.77
CA SER A 814 -11.82 10.54 -7.73
C SER A 814 -12.11 11.96 -8.26
N ILE A 815 -13.29 12.50 -7.98
CA ILE A 815 -13.78 13.86 -8.26
C ILE A 815 -14.85 14.22 -7.21
N ALA A 816 -15.04 15.49 -6.87
CA ALA A 816 -16.13 15.89 -5.98
C ALA A 816 -17.40 16.22 -6.79
N SER A 817 -18.58 16.00 -6.20
CA SER A 817 -19.86 16.28 -6.88
C SER A 817 -20.15 17.77 -7.13
N VAL A 818 -19.27 18.67 -6.69
CA VAL A 818 -19.32 20.11 -6.97
C VAL A 818 -18.57 20.48 -8.25
N ASP A 819 -17.69 19.60 -8.74
CA ASP A 819 -16.89 19.80 -9.96
C ASP A 819 -17.61 19.27 -11.22
N VAL A 820 -18.86 18.78 -11.08
CA VAL A 820 -19.61 18.04 -12.10
C VAL A 820 -20.91 18.77 -12.42
N ASP A 821 -21.00 19.33 -13.63
CA ASP A 821 -22.22 19.97 -14.17
C ASP A 821 -22.66 19.39 -15.53
N ALA A 822 -22.07 18.28 -15.97
CA ALA A 822 -22.51 17.53 -17.15
C ALA A 822 -24.01 17.17 -17.12
N ASP A 823 -24.69 17.37 -18.25
CA ASP A 823 -26.11 17.08 -18.38
C ASP A 823 -26.44 15.61 -18.11
N LEU A 824 -27.60 15.36 -17.50
CA LEU A 824 -28.10 14.01 -17.26
C LEU A 824 -28.46 13.32 -18.60
N PRO A 825 -28.37 11.96 -18.68
CA PRO A 825 -28.74 11.23 -19.89
C PRO A 825 -30.19 11.47 -20.29
N SER A 826 -30.44 11.74 -21.57
CA SER A 826 -31.73 12.18 -22.08
C SER A 826 -32.38 11.16 -23.02
N PRO A 827 -33.72 11.03 -23.02
CA PRO A 827 -34.44 10.24 -24.02
C PRO A 827 -34.55 11.06 -25.32
N LEU A 828 -33.45 11.19 -26.07
CA LEU A 828 -33.46 11.86 -27.38
C LEU A 828 -34.44 11.16 -28.34
N PRO A 829 -35.39 11.89 -28.95
CA PRO A 829 -36.30 11.32 -29.95
C PRO A 829 -35.60 11.19 -31.31
N GLY A 830 -35.01 10.04 -31.58
CA GLY A 830 -34.38 9.72 -32.87
C GLY A 830 -34.32 8.21 -33.14
N PRO A 831 -34.54 7.74 -34.38
CA PRO A 831 -34.62 6.31 -34.71
C PRO A 831 -33.24 5.64 -34.90
N SER A 832 -32.22 6.08 -34.15
CA SER A 832 -30.80 5.79 -34.45
C SER A 832 -29.88 5.66 -33.23
N LEU A 833 -30.45 5.40 -32.04
CA LEU A 833 -29.72 5.10 -30.81
C LEU A 833 -30.29 3.84 -30.15
N SER A 834 -29.43 2.86 -29.92
CA SER A 834 -29.78 1.49 -29.48
C SER A 834 -29.76 1.32 -27.95
N PHE A 835 -29.55 2.42 -27.21
CA PHE A 835 -29.42 2.40 -25.75
C PHE A 835 -30.76 2.05 -25.06
N ARG A 836 -30.78 0.92 -24.36
CA ARG A 836 -31.95 0.48 -23.57
C ARG A 836 -32.22 1.43 -22.40
N ASN A 837 -33.50 1.75 -22.18
CA ASN A 837 -34.09 2.23 -20.92
C ASN A 837 -33.29 3.28 -20.11
N PRO A 838 -33.16 4.54 -20.59
CA PRO A 838 -32.45 5.61 -19.85
C PRO A 838 -32.95 5.85 -18.41
N GLU A 839 -34.22 5.55 -18.14
CA GLU A 839 -34.85 5.63 -16.82
C GLU A 839 -34.13 4.79 -15.75
N LEU A 840 -33.55 3.64 -16.14
CA LEU A 840 -32.80 2.77 -15.23
C LEU A 840 -31.47 3.43 -14.83
N LEU A 841 -30.74 4.00 -15.79
CA LEU A 841 -29.51 4.75 -15.54
C LEU A 841 -29.80 5.99 -14.68
N LEU A 842 -30.85 6.76 -15.01
CA LEU A 842 -31.29 7.92 -14.21
C LEU A 842 -31.63 7.54 -12.76
N THR A 843 -32.32 6.42 -12.54
CA THR A 843 -32.59 5.92 -11.18
C THR A 843 -31.30 5.48 -10.47
N THR A 844 -30.37 4.85 -11.18
CA THR A 844 -29.09 4.38 -10.64
C THR A 844 -28.18 5.53 -10.23
N ILE A 845 -28.20 6.65 -10.98
CA ILE A 845 -27.58 7.93 -10.60
C ILE A 845 -28.23 8.46 -9.31
N GLN A 846 -29.57 8.53 -9.24
CA GLN A 846 -30.28 9.05 -8.05
C GLN A 846 -30.01 8.21 -6.78
N LEU A 847 -30.05 6.87 -6.87
CA LEU A 847 -29.63 5.96 -5.79
C LEU A 847 -28.22 6.25 -5.31
N THR A 848 -27.32 6.64 -6.21
CA THR A 848 -25.91 6.88 -5.90
C THR A 848 -25.69 8.27 -5.34
N GLN A 849 -26.48 9.27 -5.74
CA GLN A 849 -26.54 10.57 -5.05
C GLN A 849 -27.03 10.41 -3.59
N TYR A 850 -28.01 9.54 -3.33
CA TYR A 850 -28.37 9.15 -1.96
C TYR A 850 -27.21 8.46 -1.22
N LEU A 851 -26.51 7.52 -1.87
CA LEU A 851 -25.35 6.84 -1.30
C LEU A 851 -24.21 7.83 -0.92
N SER A 852 -23.88 8.81 -1.76
CA SER A 852 -22.85 9.81 -1.46
C SER A 852 -23.27 10.76 -0.33
N LYS A 853 -24.55 11.20 -0.28
CA LYS A 853 -25.11 11.97 0.86
C LYS A 853 -25.02 11.20 2.17
N VAL A 854 -25.31 9.90 2.14
CA VAL A 854 -25.20 8.98 3.27
C VAL A 854 -23.73 8.82 3.69
N ALA A 855 -22.82 8.53 2.75
CA ALA A 855 -21.41 8.31 3.02
C ALA A 855 -20.74 9.55 3.65
N HIS A 856 -21.02 10.74 3.13
CA HIS A 856 -20.57 12.01 3.70
C HIS A 856 -21.16 12.26 5.10
N THR A 857 -22.42 11.91 5.34
CA THR A 857 -23.01 12.01 6.69
C THR A 857 -22.36 10.98 7.64
N MET A 858 -22.08 9.77 7.18
CA MET A 858 -21.41 8.72 7.96
C MET A 858 -19.93 9.04 8.25
N SER A 859 -19.20 9.75 7.39
CA SER A 859 -17.81 10.11 7.67
C SER A 859 -17.67 11.00 8.91
N ASN A 860 -18.68 11.81 9.22
CA ASN A 860 -18.69 12.66 10.41
C ASN A 860 -18.75 11.87 11.72
N LEU A 861 -19.26 10.62 11.71
CA LEU A 861 -19.21 9.73 12.88
C LEU A 861 -17.77 9.35 13.29
N ARG A 862 -16.76 9.63 12.46
CA ARG A 862 -15.34 9.41 12.78
C ARG A 862 -14.70 10.55 13.58
N THR A 863 -15.32 11.73 13.59
CA THR A 863 -14.73 12.98 14.10
C THR A 863 -15.63 13.74 15.08
N LEU A 864 -16.94 13.53 15.05
CA LEU A 864 -17.88 14.21 15.95
C LEU A 864 -17.73 13.75 17.41
N PRO A 865 -17.90 14.67 18.39
CA PRO A 865 -18.02 14.33 19.80
C PRO A 865 -19.19 13.36 20.10
N LYS A 866 -19.09 12.63 21.22
CA LYS A 866 -20.13 11.68 21.68
C LYS A 866 -21.51 12.35 21.89
N SER A 867 -21.55 13.65 22.18
CA SER A 867 -22.77 14.46 22.27
C SER A 867 -23.51 14.55 20.94
N GLU A 868 -22.80 14.84 19.85
CA GLU A 868 -23.37 15.10 18.52
C GLU A 868 -23.59 13.83 17.68
N THR A 869 -23.00 12.70 18.13
CA THR A 869 -23.23 11.38 17.53
C THR A 869 -24.73 11.04 17.44
N SER A 870 -25.53 11.45 18.42
CA SER A 870 -26.98 11.24 18.44
C SER A 870 -27.69 11.91 17.26
N ASP A 871 -27.35 13.16 16.97
CA ASP A 871 -27.97 13.93 15.89
C ASP A 871 -27.49 13.50 14.51
N CYS A 872 -26.24 13.04 14.40
CA CYS A 872 -25.77 12.37 13.18
C CYS A 872 -26.55 11.08 12.89
N VAL A 873 -26.88 10.27 13.91
CA VAL A 873 -27.73 9.06 13.73
C VAL A 873 -29.18 9.42 13.40
N LYS A 874 -29.74 10.52 13.95
CA LYS A 874 -31.06 11.04 13.52
C LYS A 874 -31.04 11.43 12.04
N LYS A 875 -30.00 12.14 11.57
CA LYS A 875 -29.85 12.55 10.17
C LYS A 875 -29.73 11.35 9.22
N LEU A 876 -29.05 10.28 9.63
CA LEU A 876 -29.01 9.02 8.86
C LEU A 876 -30.37 8.32 8.80
N ALA A 877 -31.15 8.32 9.89
CA ALA A 877 -32.52 7.80 9.89
C ALA A 877 -33.48 8.67 9.03
N GLN A 878 -33.27 9.98 8.98
CA GLN A 878 -33.99 10.86 8.05
C GLN A 878 -33.66 10.52 6.58
N LEU A 879 -32.37 10.45 6.22
CA LEU A 879 -31.93 10.08 4.87
C LEU A 879 -32.45 8.70 4.43
N GLN A 880 -32.52 7.74 5.36
CA GLN A 880 -33.14 6.43 5.12
C GLN A 880 -34.65 6.54 4.85
N SER A 881 -35.38 7.34 5.63
CA SER A 881 -36.82 7.56 5.41
C SER A 881 -37.10 8.29 4.09
N GLU A 882 -36.26 9.26 3.71
CA GLU A 882 -36.34 9.96 2.43
C GLU A 882 -36.11 9.00 1.24
N LEU A 883 -35.07 8.16 1.32
CA LEU A 883 -34.75 7.13 0.33
C LEU A 883 -35.90 6.12 0.15
N VAL A 884 -36.49 5.62 1.23
CA VAL A 884 -37.62 4.68 1.17
C VAL A 884 -38.86 5.33 0.56
N LYS A 885 -39.24 6.54 1.01
CA LYS A 885 -40.39 7.28 0.46
C LYS A 885 -40.25 7.59 -1.03
N TRP A 886 -39.05 7.99 -1.46
CA TRP A 886 -38.76 8.22 -2.88
C TRP A 886 -38.88 6.91 -3.68
N TRP A 887 -38.33 5.79 -3.18
CA TRP A 887 -38.44 4.49 -3.86
C TRP A 887 -39.89 4.00 -3.98
N GLU A 888 -40.67 4.11 -2.91
CA GLU A 888 -42.09 3.75 -2.90
C GLU A 888 -42.92 4.65 -3.83
N GLY A 889 -42.69 5.97 -3.80
CA GLY A 889 -43.38 6.95 -4.64
C GLY A 889 -42.95 6.97 -6.11
N SER A 890 -41.80 6.40 -6.46
CA SER A 890 -41.23 6.43 -7.82
C SER A 890 -42.00 5.62 -8.88
N GLY A 891 -42.96 4.78 -8.47
CA GLY A 891 -43.64 3.83 -9.35
C GLY A 891 -42.79 2.60 -9.75
N ILE A 892 -41.47 2.62 -9.53
CA ILE A 892 -40.53 1.52 -9.87
C ILE A 892 -40.91 0.21 -9.15
N THR A 893 -41.54 0.32 -7.98
CA THR A 893 -42.14 -0.80 -7.23
C THR A 893 -43.18 -1.60 -8.03
N ALA A 894 -43.86 -1.00 -9.03
CA ALA A 894 -44.79 -1.71 -9.92
C ALA A 894 -44.08 -2.45 -11.07
N LEU A 895 -42.89 -1.99 -11.48
CA LEU A 895 -42.18 -2.48 -12.67
C LEU A 895 -41.63 -3.91 -12.52
N TYR A 896 -41.41 -4.39 -11.29
CA TYR A 896 -40.87 -5.73 -11.03
C TYR A 896 -41.91 -6.77 -10.55
N ASN A 897 -43.12 -6.36 -10.16
CA ASN A 897 -44.14 -7.28 -9.64
C ASN A 897 -45.01 -7.92 -10.74
N ASN A 898 -45.07 -7.29 -11.92
CA ASN A 898 -45.98 -7.68 -13.01
C ASN A 898 -45.27 -8.22 -14.27
N GLU A 899 -43.94 -8.39 -14.26
CA GLU A 899 -43.15 -8.69 -15.46
C GLU A 899 -42.85 -10.18 -15.64
N GLN A 900 -42.91 -10.64 -16.90
CA GLN A 900 -42.55 -12.01 -17.27
C GLN A 900 -41.03 -12.23 -17.15
N PRO A 901 -40.57 -13.38 -16.59
CA PRO A 901 -39.15 -13.70 -16.46
C PRO A 901 -38.33 -13.69 -17.77
N THR A 902 -39.00 -13.82 -18.92
CA THR A 902 -38.39 -13.78 -20.27
C THR A 902 -38.19 -12.37 -20.83
N SER A 903 -38.58 -11.31 -20.09
CA SER A 903 -38.36 -9.92 -20.51
C SER A 903 -36.88 -9.53 -20.47
N GLY A 904 -36.37 -8.94 -21.55
CA GLY A 904 -35.02 -8.36 -21.58
C GLY A 904 -34.78 -7.18 -20.61
N ALA A 905 -35.83 -6.68 -19.95
CA ALA A 905 -35.74 -5.67 -18.88
C ALA A 905 -35.69 -6.26 -17.46
N PHE A 906 -35.89 -7.58 -17.32
CA PHE A 906 -36.02 -8.26 -16.02
C PHE A 906 -34.75 -8.21 -15.17
N ARG A 907 -33.59 -8.69 -15.68
CA ARG A 907 -32.32 -8.64 -14.93
C ARG A 907 -31.91 -7.20 -14.55
N PRO A 908 -31.99 -6.18 -15.44
CA PRO A 908 -31.77 -4.78 -15.08
C PRO A 908 -32.66 -4.28 -13.92
N ARG A 909 -33.98 -4.51 -13.97
CA ARG A 909 -34.89 -4.10 -12.87
C ARG A 909 -34.57 -4.82 -11.55
N MET A 910 -34.17 -6.09 -11.62
CA MET A 910 -33.70 -6.84 -10.46
C MET A 910 -32.35 -6.32 -9.92
N HIS A 911 -31.42 -5.92 -10.79
CA HIS A 911 -30.19 -5.21 -10.39
C HIS A 911 -30.52 -3.91 -9.68
N LEU A 912 -31.44 -3.10 -10.20
CA LEU A 912 -31.86 -1.84 -9.59
C LEU A 912 -32.43 -2.04 -8.17
N ARG A 913 -33.19 -3.12 -7.95
CA ARG A 913 -33.69 -3.53 -6.62
C ARG A 913 -32.55 -3.97 -5.69
N LEU A 914 -31.56 -4.73 -6.18
CA LEU A 914 -30.36 -5.09 -5.42
C LEU A 914 -29.56 -3.83 -5.02
N GLU A 915 -29.39 -2.90 -5.97
CA GLU A 915 -28.66 -1.66 -5.79
C GLU A 915 -29.31 -0.69 -4.79
N TYR A 916 -30.65 -0.66 -4.71
CA TYR A 916 -31.41 0.03 -3.68
C TYR A 916 -31.21 -0.60 -2.29
N CYS A 917 -31.32 -1.93 -2.20
CA CYS A 917 -31.10 -2.65 -0.95
C CYS A 917 -29.66 -2.52 -0.44
N MET A 918 -28.67 -2.43 -1.33
CA MET A 918 -27.27 -2.13 -0.99
C MET A 918 -27.10 -0.75 -0.31
N VAL A 919 -27.82 0.29 -0.74
CA VAL A 919 -27.78 1.61 -0.06
C VAL A 919 -28.42 1.52 1.33
N ARG A 920 -29.59 0.88 1.46
CA ARG A 920 -30.24 0.64 2.78
C ARG A 920 -29.34 -0.15 3.73
N MET A 921 -28.71 -1.22 3.23
CA MET A 921 -27.73 -1.98 4.01
C MET A 921 -26.53 -1.11 4.42
N PHE A 922 -26.01 -0.25 3.54
CA PHE A 922 -24.88 0.63 3.84
C PHE A 922 -25.16 1.61 4.99
N ILE A 923 -26.36 2.21 5.03
CA ILE A 923 -26.77 3.11 6.12
C ILE A 923 -26.78 2.38 7.48
N GLY A 924 -27.41 1.20 7.53
CA GLY A 924 -27.67 0.51 8.81
C GLY A 924 -26.57 -0.44 9.30
N ARG A 925 -25.69 -0.95 8.42
CA ARG A 925 -24.74 -2.03 8.76
C ARG A 925 -23.81 -1.70 9.93
N ILE A 926 -23.38 -0.44 10.05
CA ILE A 926 -22.50 0.03 11.13
C ILE A 926 -23.15 0.01 12.53
N PHE A 927 -24.47 -0.16 12.59
CA PHE A 927 -25.24 -0.16 13.84
C PHE A 927 -25.67 -1.54 14.32
N ILE A 928 -25.49 -2.59 13.51
CA ILE A 928 -25.93 -3.97 13.83
C ILE A 928 -25.18 -4.53 15.03
N LEU A 929 -23.86 -4.32 15.08
CA LEU A 929 -23.04 -4.79 16.20
C LEU A 929 -23.38 -4.00 17.48
N PRO A 930 -23.60 -4.67 18.62
CA PRO A 930 -23.64 -4.03 19.93
C PRO A 930 -22.37 -3.21 20.21
N GLN A 931 -22.48 -2.10 20.93
CA GLN A 931 -21.32 -1.26 21.30
C GLN A 931 -20.60 -1.75 22.55
N ASP A 932 -21.31 -2.44 23.43
CA ASP A 932 -20.72 -3.28 24.47
C ASP A 932 -20.57 -4.71 23.92
N GLY A 933 -19.64 -5.50 24.49
CA GLY A 933 -19.26 -6.82 23.95
C GLY A 933 -20.33 -7.92 24.08
N PRO A 934 -19.94 -9.20 23.93
CA PRO A 934 -20.83 -10.34 24.17
C PRO A 934 -21.45 -10.24 25.56
N LEU A 935 -22.76 -10.01 25.64
CA LEU A 935 -23.46 -9.82 26.90
C LEU A 935 -23.55 -11.12 27.67
N ASP A 936 -23.11 -11.07 28.93
CA ASP A 936 -23.27 -12.14 29.89
C ASP A 936 -24.75 -12.48 30.12
N SER A 937 -25.06 -13.77 30.34
CA SER A 937 -26.43 -14.24 30.47
C SER A 937 -27.01 -13.96 31.86
N GLY A 938 -27.43 -12.71 32.10
CA GLY A 938 -28.04 -12.27 33.36
C GLY A 938 -29.20 -11.28 33.17
N ASN A 939 -30.39 -11.68 33.63
CA ASN A 939 -31.59 -10.85 33.83
C ASN A 939 -31.98 -9.83 32.74
N ARG A 940 -32.98 -10.19 31.93
CA ARG A 940 -33.94 -9.21 31.37
C ARG A 940 -35.37 -9.60 31.75
N SER A 941 -35.96 -8.86 32.68
CA SER A 941 -37.39 -8.89 32.97
C SER A 941 -38.18 -8.37 31.76
N THR A 942 -39.28 -9.03 31.43
CA THR A 942 -40.17 -8.67 30.32
C THR A 942 -40.90 -7.34 30.58
N PRO A 943 -40.77 -6.33 29.70
CA PRO A 943 -41.72 -5.23 29.63
C PRO A 943 -43.04 -5.71 29.02
N SER A 944 -44.17 -5.18 29.49
CA SER A 944 -45.48 -5.39 28.89
C SER A 944 -45.63 -4.65 27.55
N SER A 945 -46.68 -5.01 26.81
CA SER A 945 -47.06 -4.31 25.57
C SER A 945 -47.47 -2.86 25.84
N ASP A 946 -46.87 -1.93 25.11
CA ASP A 946 -47.49 -0.65 24.71
C ASP A 946 -46.67 -0.01 23.56
N THR A 947 -47.20 1.05 22.95
CA THR A 947 -46.70 1.66 21.69
C THR A 947 -45.40 2.49 21.84
N VAL A 948 -44.29 1.81 22.11
CA VAL A 948 -42.96 2.44 22.20
C VAL A 948 -42.41 2.83 20.82
N SER A 949 -42.14 4.12 20.63
CA SER A 949 -41.46 4.66 19.44
C SER A 949 -40.06 4.03 19.26
N ARG A 950 -39.78 3.49 18.07
CA ARG A 950 -38.47 2.88 17.76
C ARG A 950 -37.38 3.96 17.70
N SER A 951 -36.30 3.74 18.44
CA SER A 951 -35.11 4.62 18.37
C SER A 951 -34.58 4.72 16.91
N PRO A 952 -34.00 5.87 16.50
CA PRO A 952 -33.42 6.01 15.16
C PRO A 952 -32.42 4.89 14.82
N ARG A 953 -31.57 4.48 15.77
CA ARG A 953 -30.63 3.36 15.60
C ARG A 953 -31.35 2.04 15.34
N SER A 954 -32.36 1.68 16.13
CA SER A 954 -33.08 0.41 15.96
C SER A 954 -33.91 0.37 14.67
N THR A 955 -34.40 1.52 14.19
CA THR A 955 -35.02 1.64 12.87
C THR A 955 -34.01 1.34 11.76
N LEU A 956 -32.81 1.93 11.79
CA LEU A 956 -31.76 1.68 10.80
C LEU A 956 -31.24 0.22 10.80
N VAL A 957 -31.12 -0.41 11.98
CA VAL A 957 -30.71 -1.82 12.09
C VAL A 957 -31.78 -2.75 11.52
N HIS A 958 -33.06 -2.49 11.79
CA HIS A 958 -34.17 -3.26 11.24
C HIS A 958 -34.29 -3.10 9.72
N ASP A 959 -34.18 -1.87 9.20
CA ASP A 959 -34.23 -1.60 7.77
C ASP A 959 -33.12 -2.32 7.00
N CYS A 960 -31.90 -2.33 7.55
CA CYS A 960 -30.76 -3.07 7.02
C CYS A 960 -30.99 -4.59 6.98
N ALA A 961 -31.64 -5.15 8.01
CA ALA A 961 -31.96 -6.58 8.06
C ALA A 961 -33.03 -6.98 7.03
N GLU A 962 -34.08 -6.16 6.87
CA GLU A 962 -35.11 -6.37 5.85
C GLU A 962 -34.57 -6.16 4.42
N ALA A 963 -33.64 -5.21 4.23
CA ALA A 963 -32.94 -5.02 2.96
C ALA A 963 -32.05 -6.23 2.61
N ALA A 964 -31.34 -6.82 3.58
CA ALA A 964 -30.54 -8.02 3.35
C ALA A 964 -31.39 -9.24 2.98
N LEU A 965 -32.54 -9.45 3.65
CA LEU A 965 -33.50 -10.48 3.24
C LEU A 965 -34.05 -10.21 1.83
N SER A 966 -34.39 -8.95 1.53
CA SER A 966 -34.87 -8.53 0.21
C SER A 966 -33.86 -8.80 -0.92
N VAL A 967 -32.56 -8.81 -0.61
CA VAL A 967 -31.48 -9.22 -1.54
C VAL A 967 -31.47 -10.73 -1.75
N ILE A 968 -31.54 -11.55 -0.70
CA ILE A 968 -31.61 -13.01 -0.86
C ILE A 968 -32.86 -13.41 -1.65
N ASP A 969 -33.99 -12.76 -1.39
CA ASP A 969 -35.22 -12.98 -2.17
C ASP A 969 -35.05 -12.57 -3.63
N ALA A 970 -34.37 -11.44 -3.91
CA ALA A 970 -34.07 -11.01 -5.27
C ALA A 970 -33.12 -11.98 -6.00
N CYS A 971 -32.04 -12.41 -5.37
CA CYS A 971 -31.13 -13.42 -5.93
C CYS A 971 -31.85 -14.75 -6.19
N ARG A 972 -32.75 -15.19 -5.29
CA ARG A 972 -33.54 -16.42 -5.47
C ARG A 972 -34.50 -16.32 -6.65
N VAL A 973 -35.06 -15.13 -6.90
CA VAL A 973 -35.90 -14.85 -8.07
C VAL A 973 -35.08 -14.89 -9.36
N ILE A 974 -33.89 -14.27 -9.41
CA ILE A 974 -32.97 -14.34 -10.58
C ILE A 974 -32.53 -15.78 -10.84
N SER A 975 -32.08 -16.50 -9.80
CA SER A 975 -31.63 -17.90 -9.84
C SER A 975 -32.67 -18.83 -10.48
N ARG A 976 -33.95 -18.67 -10.15
CA ARG A 976 -35.06 -19.50 -10.64
C ARG A 976 -35.64 -19.07 -11.99
N SER A 977 -35.07 -18.06 -12.64
CA SER A 977 -35.58 -17.50 -13.91
C SER A 977 -34.50 -17.49 -14.99
N VAL A 978 -33.67 -16.44 -15.01
CA VAL A 978 -32.64 -16.19 -16.04
C VAL A 978 -31.25 -16.67 -15.63
N GLY A 979 -31.15 -17.36 -14.49
CA GLY A 979 -29.88 -17.78 -13.87
C GLY A 979 -29.14 -16.63 -13.19
N LEU A 980 -28.36 -16.94 -12.15
CA LEU A 980 -27.41 -15.99 -11.57
C LEU A 980 -26.16 -15.88 -12.44
N ALA A 981 -25.65 -14.65 -12.59
CA ALA A 981 -24.48 -14.35 -13.40
C ALA A 981 -23.18 -14.43 -12.57
N ARG A 982 -22.31 -15.41 -12.88
CA ARG A 982 -21.01 -15.67 -12.22
C ARG A 982 -20.11 -14.44 -12.17
N ALA A 983 -20.16 -13.59 -13.21
CA ALA A 983 -19.39 -12.35 -13.32
C ALA A 983 -20.21 -11.07 -13.06
N SER A 984 -21.39 -11.18 -12.47
CA SER A 984 -22.18 -10.00 -12.07
C SER A 984 -21.76 -9.54 -10.69
N TYR A 985 -20.90 -8.51 -10.64
CA TYR A 985 -20.51 -7.85 -9.38
C TYR A 985 -21.74 -7.37 -8.59
N THR A 986 -22.79 -6.90 -9.27
CA THR A 986 -24.05 -6.46 -8.64
C THR A 986 -24.76 -7.61 -7.93
N GLU A 987 -24.88 -8.79 -8.55
CA GLU A 987 -25.48 -9.97 -7.92
C GLU A 987 -24.59 -10.54 -6.81
N PHE A 988 -23.32 -10.79 -7.12
CA PHE A 988 -22.35 -11.39 -6.20
C PHE A 988 -22.13 -10.52 -4.95
N SER A 989 -21.77 -9.24 -5.12
CA SER A 989 -21.43 -8.37 -3.99
C SER A 989 -22.67 -7.97 -3.17
N SER A 990 -23.87 -7.94 -3.77
CA SER A 990 -25.11 -7.77 -3.00
C SER A 990 -25.38 -9.01 -2.14
N CYS A 991 -25.31 -10.21 -2.72
CA CYS A 991 -25.51 -11.46 -2.00
C CYS A 991 -24.50 -11.60 -0.84
N ARG A 992 -23.21 -11.37 -1.10
CA ARG A 992 -22.12 -11.35 -0.11
C ARG A 992 -22.39 -10.35 1.04
N ALA A 993 -22.81 -9.12 0.72
CA ALA A 993 -23.12 -8.11 1.73
C ALA A 993 -24.36 -8.48 2.56
N ALA A 994 -25.39 -9.03 1.93
CA ALA A 994 -26.58 -9.52 2.63
C ALA A 994 -26.28 -10.69 3.56
N LEU A 995 -25.42 -11.63 3.16
CA LEU A 995 -25.00 -12.75 4.01
C LEU A 995 -24.21 -12.29 5.25
N LEU A 996 -23.37 -11.25 5.15
CA LEU A 996 -22.71 -10.63 6.31
C LEU A 996 -23.73 -10.05 7.31
N VAL A 997 -24.73 -9.31 6.80
CA VAL A 997 -25.81 -8.74 7.61
C VAL A 997 -26.64 -9.86 8.27
N ILE A 998 -27.10 -10.84 7.49
CA ILE A 998 -27.94 -11.95 7.95
C ILE A 998 -27.19 -12.82 8.97
N THR A 999 -25.90 -13.12 8.76
CA THR A 999 -25.09 -13.88 9.73
C THR A 999 -25.02 -13.14 11.06
N THR A 1000 -24.81 -11.81 11.03
CA THR A 1000 -24.78 -10.98 12.25
C THR A 1000 -26.15 -10.91 12.94
N GLN A 1001 -27.24 -10.90 12.17
CA GLN A 1001 -28.60 -11.02 12.71
C GLN A 1001 -28.84 -12.41 13.33
N CYS A 1002 -28.46 -13.51 12.69
CA CYS A 1002 -28.61 -14.85 13.27
C CYS A 1002 -27.86 -15.01 14.61
N LEU A 1003 -26.67 -14.40 14.73
CA LEU A 1003 -25.86 -14.40 15.95
C LEU A 1003 -26.46 -13.58 17.10
N THR A 1004 -27.41 -12.67 16.82
CA THR A 1004 -28.02 -11.77 17.82
C THR A 1004 -29.53 -11.98 18.01
N GLN A 1005 -30.22 -12.52 17.01
CA GLN A 1005 -31.67 -12.74 16.89
C GLN A 1005 -31.92 -14.04 16.11
N ASN A 1006 -31.93 -15.18 16.80
CA ASN A 1006 -31.86 -16.54 16.22
C ASN A 1006 -33.18 -17.04 15.56
N THR A 1007 -33.76 -16.27 14.63
CA THR A 1007 -35.03 -16.62 13.95
C THR A 1007 -34.81 -17.58 12.76
N ASP A 1008 -35.81 -18.42 12.49
CA ASP A 1008 -35.78 -19.35 11.35
C ASP A 1008 -35.72 -18.63 10.00
N ARG A 1009 -36.32 -17.44 9.91
CA ARG A 1009 -36.31 -16.56 8.71
C ARG A 1009 -34.89 -16.18 8.30
N PHE A 1010 -34.05 -15.74 9.24
CA PHE A 1010 -32.64 -15.44 8.94
C PHE A 1010 -31.82 -16.72 8.69
N ARG A 1011 -32.06 -17.81 9.44
CA ARG A 1011 -31.37 -19.09 9.23
C ARG A 1011 -31.64 -19.72 7.86
N GLN A 1012 -32.86 -19.61 7.32
CA GLN A 1012 -33.16 -20.07 5.97
C GLN A 1012 -32.51 -19.18 4.90
N ALA A 1013 -32.61 -17.85 5.03
CA ALA A 1013 -32.01 -16.92 4.08
C ALA A 1013 -30.47 -17.04 4.01
N LEU A 1014 -29.82 -17.35 5.14
CA LEU A 1014 -28.38 -17.66 5.19
C LEU A 1014 -28.05 -18.93 4.39
N ARG A 1015 -28.84 -20.00 4.54
CA ARG A 1015 -28.63 -21.26 3.79
C ARG A 1015 -28.84 -21.04 2.29
N ASP A 1016 -29.95 -20.43 1.89
CA ASP A 1016 -30.27 -20.10 0.49
C ASP A 1016 -29.16 -19.26 -0.15
N GLY A 1017 -28.72 -18.20 0.55
CA GLY A 1017 -27.70 -17.29 0.05
C GLY A 1017 -26.32 -17.94 -0.09
N VAL A 1018 -25.91 -18.82 0.82
CA VAL A 1018 -24.63 -19.54 0.71
C VAL A 1018 -24.61 -20.48 -0.49
N VAL A 1019 -25.74 -21.13 -0.82
CA VAL A 1019 -25.86 -21.93 -2.06
C VAL A 1019 -25.70 -21.03 -3.29
N MET A 1020 -26.47 -19.94 -3.38
CA MET A 1020 -26.39 -19.00 -4.50
C MET A 1020 -25.00 -18.35 -4.67
N LEU A 1021 -24.31 -18.04 -3.57
CA LEU A 1021 -22.95 -17.52 -3.60
C LEU A 1021 -21.95 -18.57 -4.09
N LYS A 1022 -22.11 -19.84 -3.70
CA LYS A 1022 -21.33 -20.97 -4.24
C LYS A 1022 -21.55 -21.13 -5.74
N ASP A 1023 -22.80 -21.11 -6.20
CA ASP A 1023 -23.16 -21.25 -7.62
C ASP A 1023 -22.49 -20.16 -8.48
N MET A 1024 -22.51 -18.90 -8.01
CA MET A 1024 -21.80 -17.79 -8.68
C MET A 1024 -20.27 -17.94 -8.62
N SER A 1025 -19.70 -18.43 -7.52
CA SER A 1025 -18.24 -18.62 -7.39
C SER A 1025 -17.69 -19.80 -8.21
N SER A 1026 -18.55 -20.71 -8.68
CA SER A 1026 -18.16 -21.98 -9.34
C SER A 1026 -17.42 -21.86 -10.68
N GLY A 1027 -17.29 -20.64 -11.24
CA GLY A 1027 -16.80 -20.43 -12.60
C GLY A 1027 -15.28 -20.44 -12.77
N SER A 1028 -14.56 -19.61 -12.00
CA SER A 1028 -13.17 -19.23 -12.31
C SER A 1028 -12.18 -19.53 -11.18
N GLN A 1029 -10.90 -19.67 -11.55
CA GLN A 1029 -9.79 -19.84 -10.60
C GLN A 1029 -9.46 -18.56 -9.81
N SER A 1030 -10.11 -17.43 -10.10
CA SER A 1030 -9.77 -16.13 -9.51
C SER A 1030 -10.44 -15.85 -8.15
N TRP A 1031 -11.41 -16.66 -7.72
CA TRP A 1031 -12.21 -16.42 -6.50
C TRP A 1031 -11.60 -16.95 -5.19
N HIS A 1032 -10.30 -17.26 -5.15
CA HIS A 1032 -9.65 -17.91 -4.00
C HIS A 1032 -9.76 -17.16 -2.66
N SER A 1033 -9.95 -15.83 -2.66
CA SER A 1033 -10.20 -15.04 -1.45
C SER A 1033 -11.55 -15.31 -0.80
N GLU A 1034 -12.58 -15.62 -1.60
CA GLU A 1034 -13.97 -15.74 -1.15
C GLU A 1034 -14.29 -17.15 -0.60
N ALA A 1035 -13.48 -18.16 -0.92
CA ALA A 1035 -13.60 -19.51 -0.36
C ALA A 1035 -13.57 -19.50 1.18
N SER A 1036 -12.66 -18.72 1.78
CA SER A 1036 -12.56 -18.53 3.24
C SER A 1036 -13.81 -17.87 3.86
N LEU A 1037 -14.48 -16.99 3.10
CA LEU A 1037 -15.71 -16.34 3.54
C LEU A 1037 -16.92 -17.29 3.44
N ILE A 1038 -16.99 -18.09 2.37
CA ILE A 1038 -17.97 -19.17 2.23
C ILE A 1038 -17.80 -20.19 3.38
N GLU A 1039 -16.57 -20.63 3.68
CA GLU A 1039 -16.26 -21.46 4.84
C GLU A 1039 -16.62 -20.80 6.18
N ALA A 1040 -16.53 -19.47 6.30
CA ALA A 1040 -16.95 -18.74 7.49
C ALA A 1040 -18.48 -18.77 7.66
N PHE A 1041 -19.25 -18.59 6.57
CA PHE A 1041 -20.71 -18.74 6.61
C PHE A 1041 -21.14 -20.20 6.88
N GLU A 1042 -20.46 -21.19 6.31
CA GLU A 1042 -20.76 -22.61 6.60
C GLU A 1042 -20.45 -22.99 8.04
N ARG A 1043 -19.34 -22.51 8.61
CA ARG A 1043 -19.04 -22.63 10.05
C ARG A 1043 -20.09 -21.94 10.91
N ALA A 1044 -20.60 -20.77 10.50
CA ALA A 1044 -21.69 -20.10 11.18
C ALA A 1044 -22.97 -20.97 11.17
N ILE A 1045 -23.40 -21.48 10.01
CA ILE A 1045 -24.55 -22.41 9.88
C ILE A 1045 -24.37 -23.63 10.78
N ALA A 1046 -23.19 -24.26 10.77
CA ALA A 1046 -22.89 -25.43 11.61
C ALA A 1046 -23.01 -25.11 13.11
N SER A 1047 -22.43 -23.99 13.57
CA SER A 1047 -22.47 -23.55 14.97
C SER A 1047 -23.87 -23.17 15.48
N MET A 1048 -24.79 -22.82 14.58
CA MET A 1048 -26.18 -22.52 14.94
C MET A 1048 -27.01 -23.79 15.09
N ASN A 1049 -26.74 -24.81 14.27
CA ASN A 1049 -27.43 -26.11 14.36
C ASN A 1049 -27.14 -26.82 15.71
N THR A 1050 -26.00 -26.55 16.37
CA THR A 1050 -25.65 -27.14 17.67
C THR A 1050 -26.27 -26.44 18.90
N ARG A 1051 -27.01 -25.34 18.72
CA ARG A 1051 -27.56 -24.52 19.82
C ARG A 1051 -29.02 -24.80 20.20
N HIS A 1052 -29.56 -25.97 19.87
CA HIS A 1052 -30.90 -26.41 20.30
C HIS A 1052 -30.84 -27.51 21.38
N PRO A 1053 -30.84 -27.16 22.68
CA PRO A 1053 -31.16 -28.11 23.74
C PRO A 1053 -32.69 -28.28 23.85
N GLY A 1054 -33.20 -29.50 23.61
CA GLY A 1054 -34.58 -29.86 23.97
C GLY A 1054 -35.50 -30.35 22.84
N ALA A 1055 -35.16 -31.49 22.21
CA ALA A 1055 -36.15 -32.34 21.52
C ALA A 1055 -35.60 -33.79 21.44
N SER A 1056 -36.08 -34.69 22.30
CA SER A 1056 -35.72 -36.10 22.26
C SER A 1056 -36.59 -36.87 21.26
N GLY A 1057 -36.02 -37.29 20.14
CA GLY A 1057 -36.69 -38.13 19.15
C GLY A 1057 -35.70 -39.02 18.41
N THR A 1058 -35.82 -40.34 18.54
CA THR A 1058 -34.88 -41.31 17.96
C THR A 1058 -35.15 -41.56 16.48
N ALA A 1059 -34.30 -41.02 15.61
CA ALA A 1059 -34.17 -41.45 14.22
C ALA A 1059 -32.69 -41.40 13.81
N GLY A 1060 -32.12 -42.53 13.40
CA GLY A 1060 -30.71 -42.61 13.01
C GLY A 1060 -30.48 -42.01 11.62
N SER A 1061 -29.78 -40.88 11.53
CA SER A 1061 -29.27 -40.36 10.26
C SER A 1061 -27.95 -41.05 9.89
N LYS A 1062 -27.82 -41.49 8.64
CA LYS A 1062 -26.57 -42.05 8.11
C LYS A 1062 -25.53 -40.92 7.96
N GLU A 1063 -24.27 -41.20 8.32
CA GLU A 1063 -23.15 -40.35 7.93
C GLU A 1063 -23.12 -40.26 6.40
N SER A 1064 -23.20 -39.04 5.86
CA SER A 1064 -23.24 -38.78 4.42
C SER A 1064 -21.97 -39.27 3.73
N ASP A 1065 -22.12 -39.92 2.58
CA ASP A 1065 -20.98 -40.48 1.85
C ASP A 1065 -20.02 -39.40 1.32
N TYR A 1066 -20.50 -38.16 1.14
CA TYR A 1066 -19.63 -37.00 0.87
C TYR A 1066 -18.72 -36.64 2.07
N ALA A 1067 -19.21 -36.80 3.30
CA ALA A 1067 -18.38 -36.58 4.51
C ALA A 1067 -17.35 -37.70 4.68
N LYS A 1068 -17.68 -38.94 4.29
CA LYS A 1068 -16.73 -40.06 4.23
C LYS A 1068 -15.68 -39.84 3.13
N PHE A 1069 -16.10 -39.35 1.97
CA PHE A 1069 -15.20 -38.98 0.88
C PHE A 1069 -14.21 -37.89 1.30
N LYS A 1070 -14.66 -36.81 1.96
CA LYS A 1070 -13.77 -35.77 2.52
C LYS A 1070 -12.79 -36.32 3.58
N LYS A 1071 -13.21 -37.24 4.45
CA LYS A 1071 -12.30 -37.96 5.36
C LYS A 1071 -11.28 -38.81 4.59
N TRP A 1072 -11.72 -39.55 3.59
CA TRP A 1072 -10.88 -40.44 2.79
C TRP A 1072 -9.84 -39.66 1.98
N GLU A 1073 -10.23 -38.57 1.31
CA GLU A 1073 -9.34 -37.61 0.65
C GLU A 1073 -8.25 -37.09 1.60
N GLN A 1074 -8.63 -36.69 2.82
CA GLN A 1074 -7.71 -36.23 3.87
C GLN A 1074 -6.78 -37.33 4.43
N MET A 1075 -7.10 -38.60 4.23
CA MET A 1075 -6.24 -39.73 4.59
C MET A 1075 -5.33 -40.14 3.42
N VAL A 1076 -5.84 -40.15 2.18
CA VAL A 1076 -5.07 -40.43 0.96
C VAL A 1076 -3.98 -39.38 0.73
N GLN A 1077 -4.25 -38.10 0.99
CA GLN A 1077 -3.25 -37.03 0.87
C GLN A 1077 -2.12 -37.08 1.92
N LYS A 1078 -2.12 -38.03 2.87
CA LYS A 1078 -1.12 -38.11 3.95
C LYS A 1078 -0.05 -39.20 3.80
N HIS A 1079 -0.17 -40.14 2.85
CA HIS A 1079 0.82 -41.22 2.67
C HIS A 1079 1.07 -41.53 1.18
N PRO A 1080 2.24 -41.13 0.62
CA PRO A 1080 2.66 -41.53 -0.72
C PRO A 1080 3.50 -42.84 -0.73
N SER A 1081 3.50 -43.52 -1.88
CA SER A 1081 4.25 -44.74 -2.26
C SER A 1081 3.76 -46.09 -1.68
N ALA A 1082 4.08 -47.18 -2.41
CA ALA A 1082 3.42 -48.51 -2.40
C ALA A 1082 4.46 -49.65 -2.16
N PRO A 1083 4.27 -50.98 -2.43
CA PRO A 1083 3.43 -51.64 -3.47
C PRO A 1083 2.62 -52.91 -3.05
N GLU A 1084 1.83 -53.39 -4.02
CA GLU A 1084 1.36 -54.76 -4.33
C GLU A 1084 1.33 -55.90 -3.29
N SER A 1085 0.20 -56.65 -3.25
CA SER A 1085 0.16 -58.07 -3.68
C SER A 1085 -1.23 -58.75 -3.58
N THR A 1086 -1.61 -59.52 -4.62
CA THR A 1086 -2.45 -60.76 -4.60
C THR A 1086 -3.91 -60.73 -4.03
N THR A 1087 -4.93 -61.43 -4.57
CA THR A 1087 -5.07 -62.32 -5.77
C THR A 1087 -6.55 -62.57 -6.15
N SER A 1088 -6.80 -62.78 -7.45
CA SER A 1088 -7.81 -63.69 -8.10
C SER A 1088 -9.28 -63.72 -7.64
N ILE A 1089 -10.26 -63.54 -8.53
CA ILE A 1089 -11.09 -64.56 -9.25
C ILE A 1089 -12.23 -63.77 -9.95
N VAL A 1090 -12.83 -64.04 -11.12
CA VAL A 1090 -12.68 -64.91 -12.34
C VAL A 1090 -13.51 -64.17 -13.42
N ALA A 1091 -13.15 -63.93 -14.69
CA ALA A 1091 -12.48 -64.69 -15.77
C ALA A 1091 -13.46 -65.32 -16.80
N SER A 1092 -13.54 -64.70 -17.99
CA SER A 1092 -13.88 -65.27 -19.31
C SER A 1092 -13.49 -64.22 -20.39
N GLU A 1093 -12.60 -64.55 -21.33
CA GLU A 1093 -12.89 -64.92 -22.74
C GLU A 1093 -13.37 -63.75 -23.65
N ASP A 1094 -12.83 -63.51 -24.86
CA ASP A 1094 -11.63 -64.03 -25.53
C ASP A 1094 -11.26 -63.12 -26.76
N MET A 1095 -10.28 -63.52 -27.57
CA MET A 1095 -10.01 -63.11 -28.97
C MET A 1095 -9.46 -61.69 -29.27
N ALA A 1096 -8.19 -61.66 -29.67
CA ALA A 1096 -7.62 -60.77 -30.69
C ALA A 1096 -7.57 -61.54 -32.06
N PRO A 1097 -6.82 -61.17 -33.14
CA PRO A 1097 -5.93 -60.02 -33.38
C PRO A 1097 -6.02 -59.43 -34.82
N LEU A 1098 -4.91 -58.80 -35.28
CA LEU A 1098 -4.47 -58.46 -36.67
C LEU A 1098 -4.69 -57.00 -37.17
N ALA A 1099 -3.87 -56.44 -38.07
CA ALA A 1099 -2.39 -56.38 -38.25
C ALA A 1099 -2.01 -55.58 -39.53
N GLY A 1100 -0.81 -54.96 -39.58
CA GLY A 1100 -0.23 -54.25 -40.76
C GLY A 1100 0.09 -52.77 -40.46
N GLN A 1101 1.34 -52.26 -40.47
CA GLN A 1101 2.32 -52.07 -41.57
C GLN A 1101 1.87 -51.01 -42.62
N GLY A 1102 2.60 -49.94 -42.95
CA GLY A 1102 3.91 -49.38 -42.51
C GLY A 1102 3.94 -47.84 -42.72
N TRP A 1103 5.04 -47.09 -42.89
CA TRP A 1103 6.49 -47.36 -42.92
C TRP A 1103 7.29 -46.04 -42.65
N ARG A 1104 8.43 -45.76 -43.33
CA ARG A 1104 9.20 -44.48 -43.29
C ARG A 1104 9.88 -44.17 -44.65
N PRO A 1105 10.24 -42.90 -44.95
CA PRO A 1105 11.63 -42.40 -44.86
C PRO A 1105 11.73 -41.09 -43.99
N THR A 1106 12.75 -40.80 -43.15
CA THR A 1106 14.22 -40.51 -43.32
C THR A 1106 14.55 -39.18 -44.03
N GLU A 1107 15.55 -38.34 -43.69
CA GLU A 1107 16.41 -38.07 -42.49
C GLU A 1107 17.40 -36.90 -42.87
N ALA A 1108 18.29 -36.29 -42.06
CA ALA A 1108 18.71 -36.37 -40.65
C ALA A 1108 19.48 -35.08 -40.19
N ALA A 1109 19.61 -34.88 -38.86
CA ALA A 1109 20.69 -34.16 -38.14
C ALA A 1109 20.79 -32.60 -38.29
N TRP A 1110 21.38 -31.83 -37.35
CA TRP A 1110 22.31 -32.12 -36.23
C TRP A 1110 21.78 -31.47 -34.92
N ARG A 1111 21.76 -32.10 -33.72
CA ARG A 1111 22.85 -32.45 -32.76
C ARG A 1111 23.52 -31.22 -32.09
N GLU A 1112 24.02 -31.22 -30.85
CA GLU A 1112 24.22 -32.20 -29.73
C GLU A 1112 24.39 -31.35 -28.42
N ASP A 1113 23.98 -31.69 -27.18
CA ASP A 1113 23.02 -32.69 -26.63
C ASP A 1113 22.66 -32.39 -25.13
N HIS A 1114 22.07 -33.35 -24.39
CA HIS A 1114 21.60 -33.20 -22.99
C HIS A 1114 22.60 -33.62 -21.88
N LEU A 1115 22.64 -32.85 -20.76
CA LEU A 1115 23.15 -33.34 -19.46
C LEU A 1115 22.30 -32.86 -18.25
N LEU A 1116 21.47 -33.79 -17.76
CA LEU A 1116 21.11 -34.08 -16.35
C LEU A 1116 21.01 -32.92 -15.31
N MET A 1117 19.78 -32.62 -14.90
CA MET A 1117 19.45 -31.99 -13.60
C MET A 1117 18.99 -33.06 -12.58
N PRO A 1118 19.54 -33.13 -11.36
CA PRO A 1118 19.02 -33.97 -10.28
C PRO A 1118 17.71 -33.42 -9.68
N SER A 1119 16.85 -34.31 -9.16
CA SER A 1119 15.51 -33.99 -8.66
C SER A 1119 15.36 -34.09 -7.14
N CYS A 1120 14.61 -33.16 -6.53
CA CYS A 1120 14.09 -33.19 -5.14
C CYS A 1120 15.20 -33.14 -4.04
N THR A 1121 14.92 -32.95 -2.74
CA THR A 1121 13.71 -32.96 -1.87
C THR A 1121 14.00 -32.07 -0.62
N PRO A 1122 13.30 -32.12 0.54
CA PRO A 1122 11.87 -32.00 0.86
C PRO A 1122 11.53 -30.79 1.78
N PHE A 1123 10.23 -30.52 1.96
CA PHE A 1123 9.69 -29.76 3.11
C PHE A 1123 9.44 -30.73 4.29
N PHE A 1124 9.76 -30.36 5.53
CA PHE A 1124 9.30 -31.08 6.74
C PHE A 1124 9.07 -30.16 7.94
N GLY A 1125 8.09 -30.55 8.76
CA GLY A 1125 7.92 -30.11 10.15
C GLY A 1125 7.69 -31.34 11.04
N VAL A 1126 7.81 -31.20 12.36
CA VAL A 1126 7.74 -32.32 13.31
C VAL A 1126 6.98 -31.92 14.58
N ASP A 1127 5.97 -32.71 14.93
CA ASP A 1127 5.47 -32.86 16.31
C ASP A 1127 6.15 -34.08 16.93
N GLY A 1128 6.65 -33.99 18.17
CA GLY A 1128 7.25 -35.15 18.85
C GLY A 1128 8.01 -34.81 20.13
N ASN A 1129 7.72 -35.56 21.21
CA ASN A 1129 8.29 -35.41 22.54
C ASN A 1129 9.84 -35.40 22.57
N PHE A 1130 10.43 -34.48 23.33
CA PHE A 1130 11.83 -34.55 23.77
C PHE A 1130 11.92 -34.43 25.30
N ALA A 1131 12.92 -35.09 25.89
CA ALA A 1131 13.22 -35.03 27.32
C ALA A 1131 13.82 -33.67 27.74
N SER A 1132 13.96 -33.46 29.04
CA SER A 1132 14.49 -32.23 29.64
C SER A 1132 15.90 -31.90 29.16
N PHE A 1133 16.07 -30.71 28.57
CA PHE A 1133 17.38 -30.13 28.24
C PHE A 1133 18.17 -29.75 29.51
N PRO A 1134 19.51 -29.66 29.44
CA PRO A 1134 20.35 -29.30 30.60
C PRO A 1134 20.13 -27.86 31.07
N GLU A 1135 20.24 -27.62 32.38
CA GLU A 1135 19.92 -26.34 33.01
C GLU A 1135 21.08 -25.34 32.99
N SER A 1136 22.30 -25.76 32.63
CA SER A 1136 23.48 -24.87 32.63
C SER A 1136 24.48 -25.11 31.49
N LEU A 1137 25.32 -24.11 31.21
CA LEU A 1137 26.43 -24.20 30.24
C LEU A 1137 27.56 -25.16 30.67
N ASP A 1138 27.59 -25.60 31.93
CA ASP A 1138 28.55 -26.58 32.44
C ASP A 1138 28.20 -28.01 32.04
N GLU A 1139 26.94 -28.28 31.70
CA GLU A 1139 26.43 -29.59 31.27
C GLU A 1139 26.48 -29.76 29.75
N LEU A 1140 26.89 -28.70 29.02
CA LEU A 1140 27.08 -28.71 27.57
C LEU A 1140 28.09 -29.77 27.10
N PRO A 1141 29.22 -30.06 27.78
CA PRO A 1141 30.11 -31.15 27.41
C PRO A 1141 29.38 -32.49 27.44
N SER A 1142 28.72 -32.84 28.55
CA SER A 1142 27.96 -34.08 28.68
C SER A 1142 26.79 -34.20 27.70
N PHE A 1143 26.19 -33.08 27.26
CA PHE A 1143 25.15 -33.07 26.23
C PHE A 1143 25.71 -33.31 24.82
N LEU A 1144 26.91 -32.80 24.53
CA LEU A 1144 27.61 -33.00 23.26
C LEU A 1144 28.21 -34.42 23.16
N ASP A 1145 28.78 -34.94 24.27
CA ASP A 1145 29.39 -36.27 24.34
C ASP A 1145 28.36 -37.41 24.19
N THR A 1146 27.11 -37.23 24.64
CA THR A 1146 26.11 -38.32 24.71
C THR A 1146 25.22 -38.49 23.48
N ASN A 1147 25.08 -37.48 22.62
CA ASN A 1147 24.11 -37.50 21.50
C ASN A 1147 24.73 -37.64 20.10
N PHE A 1148 26.05 -37.82 19.97
CA PHE A 1148 26.72 -37.95 18.66
C PHE A 1148 27.40 -39.32 18.41
N GLN A 1149 27.17 -40.31 19.27
CA GLN A 1149 27.47 -41.73 18.99
C GLN A 1149 26.15 -42.52 18.83
N GLY A 1150 25.41 -42.27 17.74
CA GLY A 1150 24.02 -42.77 17.61
C GLY A 1150 23.54 -43.20 16.21
N SER A 1151 24.13 -42.70 15.11
CA SER A 1151 23.81 -43.14 13.74
C SER A 1151 24.90 -42.75 12.76
N LEU A 1152 25.30 -43.69 11.89
CA LEU A 1152 26.02 -43.45 10.64
C LEU A 1152 25.03 -43.12 9.51
#